data_AF-A0A428SBG2-F1
#
_entry.id   AF-A0A428SBG2-F1
#
_cell.length_a   1.000
_cell.length_b   1.000
_cell.length_c   1.000
_cell.angle_alpha   90.00
_cell.angle_beta   90.00
_cell.angle_gamma   90.00
#
_symmetry.space_group_name_H-M   'P 1'
#
loop_
_entity.id
_entity.type
_entity.pdbx_description
1 polymer ?
#
loop_
_entity_poly.entity_id
_entity_poly.type
_entity_poly.pdbx_seq_one_letter_code
_entity_poly.pdbx_strand_id
1 'polypeptide(L)'
;MAQPTDLPSQKPRKRGAPRIRADSSKAVRAILERNRNKPVPEKGAGLHKKTLALQNRVWAEWTQFAEAGELDSDETWLQLCAGSHDAVKIFESFLEMYILNSETSVPCLGPEEYKTKRDVNSAATLQDVWSALVRVANDDVLKRFRYQPNANAQHFTLRYSTRGGVESGPAGLVGKLIPGLADRLGLTRRQQFVKKETTEEDLLLVLQTAWERASDILCKPSQRVSFSGNVILGGIGGWRYESLRRVKYKDIEVGWLRDPADPTKVRPVASVHVRHVKRHEDEIERDQSASLTFGITRVPVKSICLLSHIVAMAIYNGAFATKFTSCEEVLYPKSLLEHHIDYVPFKWRDDIVDQPVFPLDYKLYWRIWHRVLEVAGLREGLRPYSIRVGAGGRLNGALEPALRSYIMGNTEEVFRKSYNPVDQRHSLMTVAYKELTGGCDEVIAKLHQSFTKRDCYAPIYISEEDWKGFESRNDITQWRKELASLPNRSGKEAKRIQSRIQYVKKVLEKELIMRRRDEYFETADRLRSEGQSTTHLQERRPKRPGPKQNELSSRMAEDLSPLFLAEDLTKRFADKLVGYLRQAPDRDSSQDPKDAEATRPKADSTTPRCLICNRNFARKSGLTRHVTSEHREDFEKPFYCRECEFSGQKQLVAAGLSAWSNHVEQYHGRLHAPSPAKPALCLLCNKTFSAGGFSLHLKRSHTQLGHFKTSFPCPECRRSGTDNLITNLDQWILHVQDTHDGGAVPGAIVVSATDQKPRKRKRGELDQYRQTKTKQVCGEAIVKDERGEGNCGITSGDFHDGIEFWDKDEQADWDRSSSTDSHANEEFWVTGRDEDY
;
A
#
# COMPACT_ATOMS: atom_id res chain seq x y z
N MET A 1 -36.47 -74.05 14.77
CA MET A 1 -36.44 -74.09 16.24
C MET A 1 -35.17 -73.39 16.72
N ALA A 2 -35.32 -72.26 17.42
CA ALA A 2 -34.33 -71.69 18.34
C ALA A 2 -35.08 -70.65 19.18
N GLN A 3 -34.87 -70.62 20.50
CA GLN A 3 -35.57 -69.71 21.41
C GLN A 3 -35.00 -68.28 21.30
N PRO A 4 -35.80 -67.24 21.61
CA PRO A 4 -35.26 -65.89 21.80
C PRO A 4 -34.34 -65.89 23.02
N THR A 5 -33.12 -65.36 22.88
CA THR A 5 -32.21 -65.14 23.99
C THR A 5 -32.47 -63.79 24.65
N ASP A 6 -32.64 -63.80 25.98
CA ASP A 6 -32.87 -62.60 26.78
C ASP A 6 -31.71 -61.60 26.67
N LEU A 7 -31.97 -60.43 26.07
CA LEU A 7 -31.10 -59.28 26.17
C LEU A 7 -31.38 -58.56 27.51
N PRO A 8 -30.36 -58.34 28.37
CA PRO A 8 -30.58 -57.82 29.70
C PRO A 8 -31.08 -56.36 29.67
N SER A 9 -32.15 -56.12 30.43
CA SER A 9 -32.74 -54.79 30.65
C SER A 9 -31.70 -53.77 31.10
N GLN A 10 -31.22 -52.94 30.18
CA GLN A 10 -30.41 -51.77 30.50
C GLN A 10 -31.30 -50.70 31.13
N LYS A 11 -31.37 -50.70 32.47
CA LYS A 11 -31.97 -49.61 33.24
C LYS A 11 -31.36 -48.27 32.78
N PRO A 12 -32.17 -47.23 32.52
CA PRO A 12 -31.64 -45.94 32.08
C PRO A 12 -30.68 -45.40 33.14
N ARG A 13 -29.44 -45.07 32.73
CA ARG A 13 -28.47 -44.40 33.59
C ARG A 13 -29.06 -43.08 34.08
N LYS A 14 -29.47 -43.03 35.36
CA LYS A 14 -29.86 -41.78 36.02
C LYS A 14 -28.73 -40.76 35.82
N ARG A 15 -29.00 -39.68 35.09
CA ARG A 15 -28.08 -38.53 34.99
C ARG A 15 -27.84 -38.04 36.42
N GLY A 16 -26.60 -38.13 36.90
CA GLY A 16 -26.25 -37.67 38.23
C GLY A 16 -26.52 -36.17 38.35
N ALA A 17 -27.13 -35.75 39.46
CA ALA A 17 -27.34 -34.33 39.74
C ALA A 17 -25.99 -33.57 39.76
N PRO A 18 -25.96 -32.29 39.34
CA PRO A 18 -24.72 -31.53 39.24
C PRO A 18 -24.03 -31.41 40.61
N ARG A 19 -22.81 -31.96 40.71
CA ARG A 19 -22.05 -32.05 41.97
C ARG A 19 -21.28 -30.76 42.26
N ILE A 20 -21.90 -29.83 42.98
CA ILE A 20 -21.14 -28.97 43.90
C ILE A 20 -20.65 -29.89 45.02
N ARG A 21 -19.33 -30.04 45.23
CA ARG A 21 -18.78 -30.89 46.30
C ARG A 21 -18.97 -30.18 47.65
N ALA A 22 -19.07 -30.93 48.75
CA ALA A 22 -19.29 -30.34 50.08
C ALA A 22 -18.21 -29.28 50.45
N ASP A 23 -16.94 -29.57 50.14
CA ASP A 23 -15.82 -28.66 50.38
C ASP A 23 -15.76 -27.46 49.43
N SER A 24 -16.62 -27.39 48.40
CA SER A 24 -16.66 -26.27 47.47
C SER A 24 -17.16 -24.96 48.11
N SER A 25 -17.72 -24.98 49.33
CA SER A 25 -18.32 -23.81 49.99
C SER A 25 -17.39 -22.58 50.05
N LYS A 26 -16.11 -22.78 50.39
CA LYS A 26 -15.10 -21.68 50.41
C LYS A 26 -14.82 -21.15 49.00
N ALA A 27 -14.73 -22.03 48.00
CA ALA A 27 -14.53 -21.63 46.60
C ALA A 27 -15.77 -20.92 46.02
N VAL A 28 -16.98 -21.38 46.34
CA VAL A 28 -18.23 -20.74 45.94
C VAL A 28 -18.33 -19.34 46.55
N ARG A 29 -18.04 -19.18 47.85
CA ARG A 29 -18.01 -17.85 48.51
C ARG A 29 -16.98 -16.93 47.85
N ALA A 30 -15.76 -17.39 47.61
CA ALA A 30 -14.72 -16.61 46.93
C ALA A 30 -15.10 -16.25 45.47
N ILE A 31 -15.78 -17.13 44.73
CA ILE A 31 -16.29 -16.85 43.39
C ILE A 31 -17.43 -15.84 43.44
N LEU A 32 -18.34 -15.95 44.40
CA LEU A 32 -19.44 -15.01 44.62
C LEU A 32 -18.90 -13.62 44.99
N GLU A 33 -17.95 -13.53 45.90
CA GLU A 33 -17.32 -12.26 46.32
C GLU A 33 -16.53 -11.63 45.17
N ARG A 34 -15.71 -12.42 44.46
CA ARG A 34 -15.02 -11.98 43.23
C ARG A 34 -16.00 -11.47 42.17
N ASN A 35 -17.16 -12.11 42.00
CA ASN A 35 -18.16 -11.69 41.02
C ASN A 35 -19.04 -10.53 41.52
N ARG A 36 -19.26 -10.39 42.83
CA ARG A 36 -19.97 -9.25 43.45
C ARG A 36 -19.16 -7.95 43.32
N ASN A 37 -17.84 -8.08 43.32
CA ASN A 37 -16.89 -6.98 43.14
C ASN A 37 -16.49 -6.76 41.66
N LYS A 38 -17.03 -7.54 40.70
CA LYS A 38 -16.86 -7.22 39.28
C LYS A 38 -17.80 -6.08 38.90
N PRO A 39 -17.31 -5.05 38.19
CA PRO A 39 -18.21 -4.10 37.56
C PRO A 39 -19.11 -4.85 36.56
N VAL A 40 -20.39 -4.47 36.52
CA VAL A 40 -21.28 -4.80 35.41
C VAL A 40 -20.68 -4.17 34.14
N PRO A 41 -20.71 -4.85 32.97
CA PRO A 41 -20.16 -4.30 31.73
C PRO A 41 -20.60 -2.85 31.48
N GLU A 42 -19.64 -1.99 31.17
CA GLU A 42 -19.85 -0.55 31.01
C GLU A 42 -20.80 -0.23 29.84
N LYS A 43 -21.37 0.98 29.86
CA LYS A 43 -22.27 1.46 28.80
C LYS A 43 -21.57 1.35 27.43
N GLY A 44 -22.17 0.57 26.54
CA GLY A 44 -21.63 0.34 25.19
C GLY A 44 -20.45 -0.63 25.10
N ALA A 45 -20.16 -1.43 26.14
CA ALA A 45 -19.26 -2.58 26.02
C ALA A 45 -19.71 -3.49 24.85
N GLY A 46 -18.81 -3.75 23.92
CA GLY A 46 -19.08 -4.52 22.69
C GLY A 46 -19.84 -3.77 21.57
N LEU A 47 -20.17 -2.48 21.72
CA LEU A 47 -20.70 -1.66 20.62
C LEU A 47 -19.59 -1.18 19.68
N HIS A 48 -19.93 -1.08 18.40
CA HIS A 48 -19.02 -0.49 17.42
C HIS A 48 -18.83 1.02 17.66
N LYS A 49 -17.60 1.52 17.50
CA LYS A 49 -17.22 2.91 17.81
C LYS A 49 -18.13 3.96 17.15
N LYS A 50 -18.55 3.72 15.90
CA LYS A 50 -19.50 4.59 15.18
C LYS A 50 -20.90 4.61 15.81
N THR A 51 -21.40 3.47 16.27
CA THR A 51 -22.71 3.36 16.91
C THR A 51 -22.72 4.12 18.22
N LEU A 52 -21.65 3.99 19.02
CA LEU A 52 -21.47 4.76 20.24
C LEU A 52 -21.34 6.27 19.95
N ALA A 53 -20.62 6.66 18.90
CA ALA A 53 -20.50 8.07 18.49
C ALA A 53 -21.85 8.68 18.07
N LEU A 54 -22.67 7.95 17.28
CA LEU A 54 -24.02 8.36 16.92
C LEU A 54 -24.91 8.51 18.17
N GLN A 55 -24.90 7.51 19.04
CA GLN A 55 -25.66 7.53 20.30
C GLN A 55 -25.30 8.75 21.17
N ASN A 56 -24.00 9.02 21.35
CA ASN A 56 -23.54 10.14 22.17
C ASN A 56 -23.90 11.50 21.55
N ARG A 57 -23.81 11.65 20.21
CA ARG A 57 -24.22 12.87 19.50
C ARG A 57 -25.73 13.11 19.62
N VAL A 58 -26.54 12.14 19.22
CA VAL A 58 -28.01 12.25 19.24
C VAL A 58 -28.53 12.50 20.66
N TRP A 59 -27.90 11.93 21.68
CA TRP A 59 -28.22 12.24 23.07
C TRP A 59 -27.86 13.67 23.48
N ALA A 60 -26.68 14.17 23.10
CA ALA A 60 -26.27 15.54 23.39
C ALA A 60 -27.17 16.59 22.70
N GLU A 61 -27.65 16.30 21.49
CA GLU A 61 -28.62 17.13 20.78
C GLU A 61 -30.03 17.05 21.41
N TRP A 62 -30.45 15.87 21.88
CA TRP A 62 -31.67 15.73 22.69
C TRP A 62 -31.60 16.56 23.98
N THR A 63 -30.49 16.52 24.71
CA THR A 63 -30.30 17.32 25.92
C THR A 63 -30.40 18.82 25.63
N GLN A 64 -29.73 19.31 24.58
CA GLN A 64 -29.83 20.73 24.17
C GLN A 64 -31.25 21.13 23.75
N PHE A 65 -31.97 20.26 23.03
CA PHE A 65 -33.38 20.50 22.67
C PHE A 65 -34.29 20.54 23.91
N ALA A 66 -34.11 19.62 24.86
CA ALA A 66 -34.89 19.58 26.09
C ALA A 66 -34.63 20.82 26.97
N GLU A 67 -33.36 21.22 27.13
CA GLU A 67 -32.97 22.44 27.83
C GLU A 67 -33.57 23.70 27.17
N ALA A 68 -33.48 23.81 25.84
CA ALA A 68 -34.05 24.95 25.10
C ALA A 68 -35.58 25.00 25.08
N GLY A 69 -36.24 23.85 25.26
CA GLY A 69 -37.69 23.72 25.36
C GLY A 69 -38.25 23.77 26.79
N GLU A 70 -37.41 24.01 27.80
CA GLU A 70 -37.77 23.95 29.23
C GLU A 70 -38.40 22.59 29.66
N LEU A 71 -37.98 21.50 29.02
CA LEU A 71 -38.53 20.15 29.22
C LEU A 71 -37.73 19.36 30.25
N ASP A 72 -38.42 18.71 31.20
CA ASP A 72 -37.82 17.64 32.00
C ASP A 72 -37.64 16.40 31.10
N SER A 73 -36.39 16.10 30.76
CA SER A 73 -36.02 14.94 29.92
C SER A 73 -36.46 13.61 30.55
N ASP A 74 -36.21 13.39 31.84
CA ASP A 74 -36.48 12.11 32.48
C ASP A 74 -38.01 11.87 32.55
N GLU A 75 -38.78 12.88 32.93
CA GLU A 75 -40.25 12.83 32.93
C GLU A 75 -40.81 12.65 31.50
N THR A 76 -40.26 13.31 30.49
CA THR A 76 -40.69 13.14 29.08
C THR A 76 -40.52 11.69 28.60
N TRP A 77 -39.43 11.02 28.99
CA TRP A 77 -39.22 9.60 28.70
C TRP A 77 -40.17 8.68 29.48
N LEU A 78 -40.54 9.02 30.71
CA LEU A 78 -41.53 8.29 31.51
C LEU A 78 -42.95 8.44 30.93
N GLN A 79 -43.34 9.66 30.53
CA GLN A 79 -44.61 9.93 29.86
C GLN A 79 -44.73 9.22 28.52
N LEU A 80 -43.63 9.11 27.76
CA LEU A 80 -43.60 8.25 26.57
C LEU A 80 -43.84 6.78 26.96
N CYS A 81 -43.21 6.26 28.01
CA CYS A 81 -43.48 4.88 28.48
C CYS A 81 -44.95 4.67 28.89
N ALA A 82 -45.60 5.70 29.44
CA ALA A 82 -47.02 5.70 29.77
C ALA A 82 -47.95 5.84 28.55
N GLY A 83 -47.42 6.14 27.36
CA GLY A 83 -48.20 6.31 26.13
C GLY A 83 -48.81 7.70 25.94
N SER A 84 -48.27 8.74 26.58
CA SER A 84 -48.71 10.13 26.42
C SER A 84 -48.62 10.58 24.95
N HIS A 85 -49.68 11.21 24.45
CA HIS A 85 -49.68 11.80 23.10
C HIS A 85 -48.76 13.03 23.01
N ASP A 86 -48.71 13.83 24.09
CA ASP A 86 -47.90 15.04 24.14
C ASP A 86 -46.40 14.68 24.12
N ALA A 87 -45.99 13.63 24.85
CA ALA A 87 -44.63 13.10 24.77
C ALA A 87 -44.29 12.61 23.35
N VAL A 88 -45.20 11.92 22.66
CA VAL A 88 -45.03 11.52 21.25
C VAL A 88 -44.83 12.76 20.35
N LYS A 89 -45.54 13.86 20.61
CA LYS A 89 -45.40 15.12 19.87
C LYS A 89 -44.11 15.86 20.17
N ILE A 90 -43.64 15.87 21.42
CA ILE A 90 -42.31 16.39 21.79
C ILE A 90 -41.20 15.67 21.01
N PHE A 91 -41.26 14.34 20.88
CA PHE A 91 -40.29 13.61 20.07
C PHE A 91 -40.45 13.80 18.56
N GLU A 92 -41.66 14.08 18.05
CA GLU A 92 -41.84 14.54 16.65
C GLU A 92 -41.11 15.88 16.43
N SER A 93 -41.30 16.85 17.34
CA SER A 93 -40.63 18.17 17.29
C SER A 93 -39.12 18.08 17.42
N PHE A 94 -38.58 17.18 18.26
CA PHE A 94 -37.14 16.93 18.32
C PHE A 94 -36.60 16.44 16.97
N LEU A 95 -37.25 15.45 16.36
CA LEU A 95 -36.83 14.89 15.07
C LEU A 95 -36.96 15.93 13.93
N GLU A 96 -37.93 16.84 14.01
CA GLU A 96 -38.06 17.99 13.10
C GLU A 96 -36.88 18.97 13.26
N MET A 97 -36.57 19.39 14.48
CA MET A 97 -35.42 20.26 14.78
C MET A 97 -34.07 19.63 14.42
N TYR A 98 -33.91 18.32 14.62
CA TYR A 98 -32.72 17.57 14.22
C TYR A 98 -32.42 17.70 12.72
N ILE A 99 -33.46 17.68 11.88
CA ILE A 99 -33.32 17.82 10.43
C ILE A 99 -33.00 19.27 10.05
N LEU A 100 -33.67 20.26 10.67
CA LEU A 100 -33.43 21.68 10.41
C LEU A 100 -32.01 22.10 10.81
N ASN A 101 -31.48 21.56 11.92
CA ASN A 101 -30.12 21.81 12.37
C ASN A 101 -29.04 21.10 11.51
N SER A 102 -29.43 20.20 10.60
CA SER A 102 -28.49 19.50 9.70
C SER A 102 -28.12 20.29 8.44
N GLU A 103 -28.43 21.58 8.36
CA GLU A 103 -28.05 22.45 7.25
C GLU A 103 -26.62 23.00 7.40
N THR A 104 -25.74 22.67 6.44
CA THR A 104 -24.37 23.19 6.38
C THR A 104 -24.14 24.07 5.15
N SER A 105 -23.27 25.07 5.29
CA SER A 105 -22.86 25.94 4.19
C SER A 105 -21.69 25.29 3.44
N VAL A 106 -21.88 24.98 2.16
CA VAL A 106 -20.85 24.37 1.30
C VAL A 106 -20.42 25.31 0.18
N PRO A 107 -19.12 25.37 -0.18
CA PRO A 107 -18.67 26.18 -1.30
C PRO A 107 -19.33 25.72 -2.61
N CYS A 108 -19.68 26.68 -3.48
CA CYS A 108 -20.18 26.39 -4.82
C CYS A 108 -19.60 27.32 -5.88
N LEU A 109 -19.66 26.88 -7.14
CA LEU A 109 -19.48 27.72 -8.31
C LEU A 109 -20.61 28.77 -8.40
N GLY A 110 -20.27 29.99 -8.83
CA GLY A 110 -21.21 31.11 -8.95
C GLY A 110 -20.83 32.32 -8.08
N PRO A 111 -21.46 33.48 -8.30
CA PRO A 111 -21.25 34.69 -7.49
C PRO A 111 -21.74 34.57 -6.04
N GLU A 112 -22.59 33.59 -5.73
CA GLU A 112 -23.11 33.31 -4.39
C GLU A 112 -22.02 32.77 -3.45
N GLU A 113 -20.94 32.21 -4.02
CA GLU A 113 -19.79 31.56 -3.37
C GLU A 113 -20.09 30.32 -2.50
N TYR A 114 -21.23 30.29 -1.81
CA TYR A 114 -21.70 29.23 -0.93
C TYR A 114 -23.19 28.95 -1.17
N LYS A 115 -23.58 27.69 -0.96
CA LYS A 115 -24.99 27.27 -0.91
C LYS A 115 -25.26 26.47 0.35
N THR A 116 -26.46 26.62 0.89
CA THR A 116 -26.94 25.76 1.96
C THR A 116 -27.18 24.36 1.41
N LYS A 117 -26.65 23.35 2.10
CA LYS A 117 -26.86 21.93 1.83
C LYS A 117 -27.26 21.26 3.13
N ARG A 118 -28.40 20.59 3.12
CA ARG A 118 -28.82 19.74 4.23
C ARG A 118 -28.10 18.39 4.19
N ASP A 119 -27.66 17.91 5.34
CA ASP A 119 -26.90 16.67 5.49
C ASP A 119 -27.77 15.46 5.88
N VAL A 120 -28.98 15.69 6.40
CA VAL A 120 -30.00 14.63 6.60
C VAL A 120 -31.14 14.80 5.61
N ASN A 121 -31.15 14.00 4.53
CA ASN A 121 -32.15 14.08 3.46
C ASN A 121 -33.07 12.86 3.37
N SER A 122 -33.08 11.95 4.35
CA SER A 122 -33.89 10.74 4.27
C SER A 122 -34.55 10.30 5.57
N ALA A 123 -35.77 9.78 5.43
CA ALA A 123 -36.57 9.18 6.49
C ALA A 123 -35.85 8.02 7.20
N ALA A 124 -35.08 7.19 6.49
CA ALA A 124 -34.40 6.05 7.12
C ALA A 124 -33.26 6.48 8.05
N THR A 125 -32.55 7.58 7.73
CA THR A 125 -31.60 8.22 8.65
C THR A 125 -32.31 8.64 9.93
N LEU A 126 -33.49 9.25 9.81
CA LEU A 126 -34.28 9.69 10.96
C LEU A 126 -34.79 8.53 11.83
N GLN A 127 -35.13 7.40 11.21
CA GLN A 127 -35.45 6.16 11.93
C GLN A 127 -34.23 5.62 12.70
N ASP A 128 -33.02 5.70 12.14
CA ASP A 128 -31.79 5.28 12.83
C ASP A 128 -31.39 6.25 13.97
N VAL A 129 -31.62 7.57 13.79
CA VAL A 129 -31.48 8.59 14.85
C VAL A 129 -32.45 8.30 16.00
N TRP A 130 -33.73 8.05 15.70
CA TRP A 130 -34.73 7.68 16.70
C TRP A 130 -34.36 6.35 17.42
N SER A 131 -33.91 5.34 16.67
CA SER A 131 -33.40 4.07 17.20
C SER A 131 -32.18 4.26 18.11
N ALA A 132 -31.26 5.15 17.77
CA ALA A 132 -30.12 5.50 18.61
C ALA A 132 -30.57 6.18 19.91
N LEU A 133 -31.47 7.17 19.82
CA LEU A 133 -31.98 7.91 20.97
C LEU A 133 -32.73 7.00 21.96
N VAL A 134 -33.65 6.16 21.45
CA VAL A 134 -34.40 5.19 22.27
C VAL A 134 -33.47 4.20 22.97
N ARG A 135 -32.35 3.81 22.35
CA ARG A 135 -31.34 2.97 23.02
C ARG A 135 -30.66 3.69 24.18
N VAL A 136 -30.24 4.95 23.99
CA VAL A 136 -29.61 5.72 25.07
C VAL A 136 -30.59 5.97 26.21
N ALA A 137 -31.84 6.34 25.92
CA ALA A 137 -32.87 6.52 26.94
C ALA A 137 -33.13 5.25 27.77
N ASN A 138 -33.12 4.06 27.14
CA ASN A 138 -33.24 2.79 27.84
C ASN A 138 -32.10 2.54 28.84
N ASP A 139 -30.87 2.94 28.50
CA ASP A 139 -29.67 2.70 29.31
C ASP A 139 -29.41 3.80 30.36
N ASP A 140 -29.65 5.06 30.01
CA ASP A 140 -29.30 6.21 30.85
C ASP A 140 -30.44 6.62 31.79
N VAL A 141 -31.69 6.59 31.31
CA VAL A 141 -32.89 7.02 32.05
C VAL A 141 -33.64 5.80 32.60
N LEU A 142 -34.30 5.04 31.72
CA LEU A 142 -35.26 4.00 32.11
C LEU A 142 -34.62 2.86 32.92
N LYS A 143 -33.32 2.61 32.72
CA LYS A 143 -32.54 1.65 33.53
C LYS A 143 -32.61 1.96 35.03
N ARG A 144 -32.58 3.23 35.42
CA ARG A 144 -32.64 3.64 36.85
C ARG A 144 -33.98 3.24 37.46
N PHE A 145 -35.07 3.52 36.77
CA PHE A 145 -36.44 3.18 37.17
C PHE A 145 -36.70 1.67 37.17
N ARG A 146 -36.03 0.88 36.32
CA ARG A 146 -36.09 -0.60 36.35
C ARG A 146 -35.47 -1.25 37.58
N TYR A 147 -34.47 -0.62 38.20
CA TYR A 147 -33.80 -1.16 39.39
C TYR A 147 -34.42 -0.71 40.71
N GLN A 148 -35.36 0.25 40.68
CA GLN A 148 -36.18 0.57 41.84
C GLN A 148 -37.22 -0.54 42.07
N PRO A 149 -37.55 -0.90 43.32
CA PRO A 149 -38.54 -1.92 43.63
C PRO A 149 -39.96 -1.40 43.35
N ASN A 150 -40.36 -1.43 42.07
CA ASN A 150 -41.70 -1.07 41.60
C ASN A 150 -42.35 -2.24 40.84
N ALA A 151 -43.67 -2.37 40.95
CA ALA A 151 -44.43 -3.43 40.27
C ALA A 151 -44.39 -3.29 38.73
N ASN A 152 -44.04 -2.10 38.24
CA ASN A 152 -44.12 -1.70 36.84
C ASN A 152 -42.76 -1.71 36.11
N ALA A 153 -41.71 -2.33 36.66
CA ALA A 153 -40.36 -2.31 36.10
C ALA A 153 -40.31 -2.69 34.61
N GLN A 154 -41.15 -3.63 34.19
CA GLN A 154 -41.32 -4.09 32.81
C GLN A 154 -41.94 -3.06 31.84
N HIS A 155 -42.57 -1.99 32.33
CA HIS A 155 -43.07 -0.88 31.51
C HIS A 155 -41.99 0.18 31.20
N PHE A 156 -40.92 0.26 32.00
CA PHE A 156 -39.77 1.14 31.75
C PHE A 156 -38.78 0.50 30.75
N THR A 157 -39.29 0.10 29.59
CA THR A 157 -38.48 -0.43 28.47
C THR A 157 -39.14 -0.10 27.15
N LEU A 158 -38.51 0.79 26.37
CA LEU A 158 -38.96 1.14 25.03
C LEU A 158 -38.30 0.21 24.01
N ARG A 159 -39.05 -0.23 23.00
CA ARG A 159 -38.54 -1.06 21.90
C ARG A 159 -38.77 -0.33 20.58
N TYR A 160 -37.70 -0.16 19.81
CA TYR A 160 -37.73 0.34 18.45
C TYR A 160 -36.53 -0.23 17.68
N SER A 161 -36.72 -0.57 16.40
CA SER A 161 -35.69 -1.17 15.54
C SER A 161 -35.97 -0.85 14.07
N THR A 162 -34.94 -0.39 13.35
CA THR A 162 -35.01 -0.11 11.92
C THR A 162 -34.87 -1.35 11.03
N ARG A 163 -34.56 -2.52 11.61
CA ARG A 163 -34.27 -3.77 10.87
C ARG A 163 -35.36 -4.84 11.01
N GLY A 164 -36.60 -4.40 11.23
CA GLY A 164 -37.74 -5.27 11.47
C GLY A 164 -37.89 -5.64 12.94
N GLY A 165 -39.15 -5.80 13.35
CA GLY A 165 -39.55 -6.11 14.72
C GLY A 165 -40.02 -4.87 15.51
N VAL A 166 -41.34 -4.80 15.71
CA VAL A 166 -42.02 -3.97 16.72
C VAL A 166 -42.12 -2.46 16.39
N GLU A 167 -43.06 -2.11 15.51
CA GLU A 167 -43.68 -0.77 15.45
C GLU A 167 -44.87 -0.62 16.44
N SER A 168 -44.92 -1.45 17.49
CA SER A 168 -45.98 -1.43 18.51
C SER A 168 -45.44 -0.97 19.86
N GLY A 169 -46.30 -0.35 20.67
CA GLY A 169 -45.90 0.37 21.87
C GLY A 169 -45.43 1.81 21.58
N PRO A 170 -45.10 2.60 22.62
CA PRO A 170 -45.04 4.06 22.50
C PRO A 170 -43.94 4.58 21.58
N ALA A 171 -42.74 3.99 21.62
CA ALA A 171 -41.66 4.38 20.70
C ALA A 171 -41.97 4.05 19.22
N GLY A 172 -42.88 3.10 18.97
CA GLY A 172 -43.42 2.82 17.64
C GLY A 172 -44.39 3.90 17.14
N LEU A 173 -45.05 4.67 18.03
CA LEU A 173 -45.92 5.78 17.65
C LEU A 173 -45.11 6.94 17.05
N VAL A 174 -44.00 7.33 17.71
CA VAL A 174 -43.05 8.33 17.16
C VAL A 174 -42.51 7.85 15.80
N GLY A 175 -42.10 6.58 15.71
CA GLY A 175 -41.61 5.99 14.46
C GLY A 175 -42.61 6.01 13.30
N LYS A 176 -43.92 6.01 13.57
CA LYS A 176 -45.00 6.11 12.57
C LYS A 176 -45.26 7.54 12.08
N LEU A 177 -44.77 8.56 12.79
CA LEU A 177 -44.87 9.97 12.36
C LEU A 177 -43.75 10.35 11.38
N ILE A 178 -42.61 9.65 11.44
CA ILE A 178 -41.43 9.89 10.57
C ILE A 178 -41.76 9.96 9.07
N PRO A 179 -42.62 9.11 8.48
CA PRO A 179 -43.01 9.24 7.07
C PRO A 179 -43.75 10.56 6.75
N GLY A 180 -44.60 11.05 7.65
CA GLY A 180 -45.30 12.32 7.48
C GLY A 180 -44.37 13.52 7.66
N LEU A 181 -43.48 13.47 8.64
CA LEU A 181 -42.40 14.46 8.83
C LEU A 181 -41.45 14.49 7.61
N ALA A 182 -41.14 13.33 7.04
CA ALA A 182 -40.38 13.21 5.80
C ALA A 182 -41.08 13.86 4.60
N ASP A 183 -42.39 13.68 4.44
CA ASP A 183 -43.15 14.33 3.39
C ASP A 183 -43.22 15.87 3.62
N ARG A 184 -43.39 16.33 4.88
CA ARG A 184 -43.38 17.77 5.26
C ARG A 184 -42.04 18.47 4.95
N LEU A 185 -40.92 17.81 5.25
CA LEU A 185 -39.58 18.38 5.10
C LEU A 185 -38.87 18.00 3.78
N GLY A 186 -39.55 17.32 2.86
CA GLY A 186 -38.95 16.90 1.58
C GLY A 186 -37.76 15.95 1.76
N LEU A 187 -37.87 14.97 2.67
CA LEU A 187 -36.90 13.88 2.80
C LEU A 187 -37.27 12.71 1.88
N THR A 188 -36.28 12.05 1.30
CA THR A 188 -36.54 10.81 0.55
C THR A 188 -36.95 9.67 1.47
N ARG A 189 -38.03 9.00 1.07
CA ARG A 189 -38.51 7.73 1.63
C ARG A 189 -37.99 6.51 0.87
N ARG A 190 -37.16 6.72 -0.17
CA ARG A 190 -36.56 5.70 -1.02
C ARG A 190 -35.04 5.66 -0.85
N GLN A 191 -34.46 4.47 -1.00
CA GLN A 191 -33.01 4.28 -1.10
C GLN A 191 -32.47 5.07 -2.31
N GLN A 192 -31.40 5.86 -2.11
CA GLN A 192 -30.90 6.80 -3.13
C GLN A 192 -29.86 6.18 -4.07
N PHE A 193 -29.32 5.00 -3.74
CA PHE A 193 -28.41 4.29 -4.63
C PHE A 193 -29.09 3.10 -5.30
N VAL A 194 -28.78 2.89 -6.57
CA VAL A 194 -29.15 1.67 -7.31
C VAL A 194 -28.09 0.61 -7.07
N LYS A 195 -28.52 -0.61 -6.73
CA LYS A 195 -27.61 -1.78 -6.69
C LYS A 195 -27.25 -2.15 -8.13
N LYS A 196 -26.04 -1.77 -8.53
CA LYS A 196 -25.37 -2.19 -9.76
C LYS A 196 -24.32 -3.26 -9.43
N GLU A 197 -24.13 -4.21 -10.33
CA GLU A 197 -23.01 -5.14 -10.27
C GLU A 197 -21.82 -4.63 -11.08
N THR A 198 -20.63 -5.12 -10.73
CA THR A 198 -19.43 -5.05 -11.59
C THR A 198 -19.29 -6.41 -12.27
N THR A 199 -19.46 -6.45 -13.59
CA THR A 199 -19.24 -7.67 -14.38
C THR A 199 -17.75 -8.08 -14.35
N GLU A 200 -17.41 -9.20 -14.97
CA GLU A 200 -15.99 -9.60 -15.09
C GLU A 200 -15.20 -8.69 -16.05
N GLU A 201 -15.84 -8.21 -17.11
CA GLU A 201 -15.26 -7.23 -18.05
C GLU A 201 -15.11 -5.85 -17.38
N ASP A 202 -16.09 -5.42 -16.58
CA ASP A 202 -15.96 -4.21 -15.77
C ASP A 202 -14.78 -4.33 -14.77
N LEU A 203 -14.57 -5.51 -14.15
CA LEU A 203 -13.43 -5.75 -13.26
C LEU A 203 -12.09 -5.72 -14.01
N LEU A 204 -12.03 -6.34 -15.19
CA LEU A 204 -10.84 -6.30 -16.05
C LEU A 204 -10.52 -4.87 -16.49
N LEU A 205 -11.52 -4.06 -16.84
CA LEU A 205 -11.35 -2.67 -17.23
C LEU A 205 -10.98 -1.76 -16.05
N VAL A 206 -11.45 -2.02 -14.83
CA VAL A 206 -10.96 -1.37 -13.60
C VAL A 206 -9.47 -1.67 -13.41
N LEU A 207 -9.09 -2.94 -13.49
CA LEU A 207 -7.69 -3.37 -13.31
C LEU A 207 -6.79 -2.81 -14.41
N GLN A 208 -7.20 -2.87 -15.67
CA GLN A 208 -6.50 -2.30 -16.82
C GLN A 208 -6.32 -0.78 -16.65
N THR A 209 -7.40 -0.03 -16.41
CA THR A 209 -7.35 1.43 -16.28
C THR A 209 -6.41 1.86 -15.15
N ALA A 210 -6.36 1.10 -14.04
CA ALA A 210 -5.48 1.37 -12.92
C ALA A 210 -3.97 1.28 -13.27
N TRP A 211 -3.60 0.68 -14.41
CA TRP A 211 -2.22 0.60 -14.92
C TRP A 211 -2.03 1.42 -16.19
N GLU A 212 -2.90 1.29 -17.19
CA GLU A 212 -2.84 1.97 -18.50
C GLU A 212 -2.90 3.50 -18.38
N ARG A 213 -3.56 4.01 -17.34
CA ARG A 213 -3.72 5.45 -17.08
C ARG A 213 -3.14 5.85 -15.73
N ALA A 214 -2.07 5.19 -15.30
CA ALA A 214 -1.46 5.41 -13.99
C ALA A 214 -0.97 6.86 -13.76
N SER A 215 -0.64 7.62 -14.81
CA SER A 215 -0.28 9.05 -14.72
C SER A 215 -1.48 9.94 -14.35
N ASP A 216 -2.71 9.49 -14.63
CA ASP A 216 -3.95 10.12 -14.17
C ASP A 216 -4.42 9.58 -12.79
N ILE A 217 -3.83 8.47 -12.30
CA ILE A 217 -4.24 7.74 -11.08
C ILE A 217 -3.02 7.55 -10.16
N LEU A 218 -2.66 8.63 -9.45
CA LEU A 218 -1.45 8.67 -8.62
C LEU A 218 -1.58 7.87 -7.34
N CYS A 219 -0.66 6.92 -7.15
CA CYS A 219 -0.41 6.23 -5.89
C CYS A 219 1.03 5.67 -5.90
N LYS A 220 1.53 5.24 -4.73
CA LYS A 220 2.82 4.56 -4.62
C LYS A 220 2.76 3.16 -5.29
N PRO A 221 3.87 2.58 -5.78
CA PRO A 221 3.87 1.24 -6.40
C PRO A 221 3.18 0.15 -5.58
N SER A 222 3.50 0.09 -4.28
CA SER A 222 2.88 -0.87 -3.34
C SER A 222 1.38 -0.65 -3.15
N GLN A 223 0.90 0.59 -3.26
CA GLN A 223 -0.53 0.92 -3.19
C GLN A 223 -1.26 0.49 -4.47
N ARG A 224 -0.64 0.62 -5.65
CA ARG A 224 -1.22 0.15 -6.93
C ARG A 224 -1.35 -1.38 -6.95
N VAL A 225 -0.29 -2.10 -6.61
CA VAL A 225 -0.31 -3.57 -6.53
C VAL A 225 -1.29 -4.04 -5.45
N SER A 226 -1.35 -3.37 -4.30
CA SER A 226 -2.34 -3.71 -3.25
C SER A 226 -3.78 -3.37 -3.66
N PHE A 227 -4.01 -2.31 -4.45
CA PHE A 227 -5.32 -2.02 -5.03
C PHE A 227 -5.76 -3.16 -5.96
N SER A 228 -4.90 -3.57 -6.90
CA SER A 228 -5.18 -4.72 -7.78
C SER A 228 -5.45 -5.99 -6.97
N GLY A 229 -4.59 -6.35 -6.00
CA GLY A 229 -4.78 -7.53 -5.15
C GLY A 229 -6.12 -7.54 -4.39
N ASN A 230 -6.53 -6.41 -3.81
CA ASN A 230 -7.83 -6.28 -3.13
C ASN A 230 -9.02 -6.33 -4.11
N VAL A 231 -8.92 -5.73 -5.30
CA VAL A 231 -9.97 -5.83 -6.34
C VAL A 231 -10.15 -7.28 -6.81
N ILE A 232 -9.04 -8.00 -7.04
CA ILE A 232 -9.07 -9.42 -7.44
C ILE A 232 -9.73 -10.28 -6.36
N LEU A 233 -9.27 -10.17 -5.10
CA LEU A 233 -9.87 -10.89 -3.98
C LEU A 233 -11.37 -10.59 -3.81
N GLY A 234 -11.77 -9.32 -3.91
CA GLY A 234 -13.17 -8.91 -3.87
C GLY A 234 -13.99 -9.52 -5.02
N GLY A 235 -13.42 -9.56 -6.22
CA GLY A 235 -14.06 -10.12 -7.42
C GLY A 235 -14.28 -11.63 -7.39
N ILE A 236 -13.43 -12.36 -6.66
CA ILE A 236 -13.53 -13.82 -6.45
C ILE A 236 -14.69 -14.17 -5.50
N GLY A 237 -14.68 -13.65 -4.27
CA GLY A 237 -15.58 -14.12 -3.20
C GLY A 237 -16.66 -13.15 -2.74
N GLY A 238 -16.67 -11.90 -3.22
CA GLY A 238 -17.62 -10.88 -2.77
C GLY A 238 -17.50 -10.50 -1.29
N TRP A 239 -16.32 -10.70 -0.70
CA TRP A 239 -16.04 -10.40 0.70
C TRP A 239 -16.03 -8.89 0.98
N ARG A 240 -16.24 -8.53 2.26
CA ARG A 240 -16.09 -7.16 2.77
C ARG A 240 -14.62 -6.73 2.64
N TYR A 241 -14.36 -5.47 2.32
CA TYR A 241 -13.00 -4.96 2.18
C TYR A 241 -12.16 -5.19 3.44
N GLU A 242 -12.75 -5.05 4.61
CA GLU A 242 -12.09 -5.28 5.90
C GLU A 242 -11.71 -6.78 6.11
N SER A 243 -12.38 -7.72 5.45
CA SER A 243 -11.89 -9.12 5.37
C SER A 243 -10.65 -9.23 4.49
N LEU A 244 -10.57 -8.47 3.39
CA LEU A 244 -9.48 -8.53 2.40
C LEU A 244 -8.19 -7.89 2.95
N ARG A 245 -8.32 -6.69 3.53
CA ARG A 245 -7.21 -5.95 4.16
C ARG A 245 -6.54 -6.74 5.29
N ARG A 246 -7.29 -7.66 5.93
CA ARG A 246 -6.83 -8.50 7.04
C ARG A 246 -6.10 -9.77 6.61
N VAL A 247 -6.05 -10.13 5.33
CA VAL A 247 -5.32 -11.32 4.86
C VAL A 247 -3.81 -11.12 5.03
N LYS A 248 -3.22 -11.85 5.99
CA LYS A 248 -1.78 -11.82 6.30
C LYS A 248 -1.04 -12.94 5.58
N TYR A 249 0.29 -12.90 5.58
CA TYR A 249 1.10 -13.99 5.06
C TYR A 249 0.74 -15.34 5.70
N LYS A 250 0.52 -15.40 7.02
CA LYS A 250 0.09 -16.65 7.70
C LYS A 250 -1.29 -17.18 7.30
N ASP A 251 -2.13 -16.35 6.70
CA ASP A 251 -3.42 -16.77 6.15
C ASP A 251 -3.29 -17.28 4.70
N ILE A 252 -2.06 -17.36 4.16
CA ILE A 252 -1.77 -17.92 2.83
C ILE A 252 -0.70 -19.00 2.94
N GLU A 253 -0.97 -20.20 2.43
CA GLU A 253 0.06 -21.22 2.21
C GLU A 253 0.38 -21.26 0.71
N VAL A 254 1.65 -21.09 0.32
CA VAL A 254 2.09 -21.21 -1.08
C VAL A 254 2.95 -22.47 -1.20
N GLY A 255 2.81 -23.21 -2.30
CA GLY A 255 3.61 -24.41 -2.53
C GLY A 255 3.62 -24.87 -3.99
N TRP A 256 4.29 -26.00 -4.20
CA TRP A 256 4.27 -26.74 -5.46
C TRP A 256 3.49 -28.03 -5.29
N LEU A 257 2.54 -28.28 -6.20
CA LEU A 257 1.72 -29.50 -6.24
C LEU A 257 2.01 -30.24 -7.55
N ARG A 258 2.23 -31.56 -7.48
CA ARG A 258 2.31 -32.42 -8.66
C ARG A 258 0.96 -32.40 -9.39
N ASP A 259 0.99 -32.26 -10.71
CA ASP A 259 -0.24 -32.16 -11.49
C ASP A 259 -0.98 -33.52 -11.50
N PRO A 260 -2.22 -33.62 -10.97
CA PRO A 260 -2.93 -34.89 -10.88
C PRO A 260 -3.30 -35.47 -12.24
N ALA A 261 -3.31 -34.64 -13.30
CA ALA A 261 -3.54 -35.09 -14.68
C ALA A 261 -2.23 -35.45 -15.42
N ASP A 262 -1.07 -35.00 -14.91
CA ASP A 262 0.24 -35.30 -15.50
C ASP A 262 1.33 -35.32 -14.41
N PRO A 263 1.61 -36.49 -13.81
CA PRO A 263 2.59 -36.61 -12.72
C PRO A 263 4.03 -36.15 -13.04
N THR A 264 4.36 -35.89 -14.31
CA THR A 264 5.66 -35.32 -14.71
C THR A 264 5.74 -33.80 -14.47
N LYS A 265 4.58 -33.14 -14.42
CA LYS A 265 4.44 -31.69 -14.26
C LYS A 265 4.19 -31.31 -12.80
N VAL A 266 4.56 -30.07 -12.49
CA VAL A 266 4.40 -29.45 -11.18
C VAL A 266 3.74 -28.10 -11.40
N ARG A 267 2.71 -27.79 -10.60
CA ARG A 267 1.99 -26.52 -10.65
C ARG A 267 2.25 -25.74 -9.36
N PRO A 268 2.48 -24.41 -9.44
CA PRO A 268 2.41 -23.58 -8.25
C PRO A 268 0.95 -23.45 -7.82
N VAL A 269 0.73 -23.56 -6.52
CA VAL A 269 -0.58 -23.44 -5.89
C VAL A 269 -0.46 -22.54 -4.66
N ALA A 270 -1.59 -21.99 -4.23
CA ALA A 270 -1.71 -21.46 -2.88
C ALA A 270 -3.10 -21.73 -2.30
N SER A 271 -3.16 -21.89 -0.99
CA SER A 271 -4.39 -21.91 -0.21
C SER A 271 -4.53 -20.55 0.49
N VAL A 272 -5.64 -19.86 0.28
CA VAL A 272 -5.93 -18.55 0.88
C VAL A 272 -7.06 -18.69 1.88
N HIS A 273 -6.80 -18.31 3.13
CA HIS A 273 -7.74 -18.29 4.24
C HIS A 273 -8.32 -16.87 4.41
N VAL A 274 -9.65 -16.76 4.46
CA VAL A 274 -10.36 -15.49 4.61
C VAL A 274 -11.35 -15.58 5.76
N ARG A 275 -11.30 -14.60 6.68
CA ARG A 275 -12.22 -14.50 7.82
C ARG A 275 -13.33 -13.50 7.54
N HIS A 276 -14.56 -13.84 7.90
CA HIS A 276 -15.70 -12.95 7.79
C HIS A 276 -15.71 -11.93 8.93
N VAL A 277 -15.90 -10.66 8.58
CA VAL A 277 -16.01 -9.55 9.55
C VAL A 277 -17.47 -9.28 9.94
N LYS A 278 -17.64 -8.67 11.12
CA LYS A 278 -18.90 -8.44 11.88
C LYS A 278 -19.40 -9.59 12.80
N ARG A 279 -18.50 -10.39 13.37
CA ARG A 279 -18.81 -11.16 14.58
C ARG A 279 -18.56 -10.29 15.82
N HIS A 280 -19.31 -10.46 16.90
CA HIS A 280 -18.95 -9.81 18.15
C HIS A 280 -17.70 -10.50 18.73
N GLU A 281 -16.74 -9.73 19.25
CA GLU A 281 -15.49 -10.30 19.80
C GLU A 281 -15.74 -11.21 21.02
N ASP A 282 -16.85 -10.99 21.73
CA ASP A 282 -17.33 -11.80 22.85
C ASP A 282 -18.36 -12.89 22.43
N GLU A 283 -18.58 -13.12 21.14
CA GLU A 283 -19.55 -14.08 20.65
C GLU A 283 -19.05 -15.53 20.83
N ILE A 284 -19.85 -16.36 21.50
CA ILE A 284 -19.52 -17.77 21.69
C ILE A 284 -19.72 -18.49 20.36
N GLU A 285 -18.62 -18.77 19.65
CA GLU A 285 -18.64 -19.56 18.42
C GLU A 285 -19.16 -20.98 18.69
N ARG A 286 -20.16 -21.41 17.90
CA ARG A 286 -20.78 -22.75 17.99
C ARG A 286 -20.64 -23.56 16.70
N ASP A 287 -20.01 -22.99 15.69
CA ASP A 287 -19.79 -23.56 14.37
C ASP A 287 -18.50 -22.98 13.75
N GLN A 288 -18.09 -23.53 12.60
CA GLN A 288 -16.88 -23.10 11.89
C GLN A 288 -17.16 -22.06 10.78
N SER A 289 -18.33 -21.41 10.78
CA SER A 289 -18.72 -20.47 9.70
C SER A 289 -18.02 -19.10 9.78
N ALA A 290 -16.97 -18.96 10.59
CA ALA A 290 -16.22 -17.72 10.79
C ALA A 290 -15.30 -17.36 9.62
N SER A 291 -14.91 -18.37 8.85
CA SER A 291 -13.83 -18.26 7.89
C SER A 291 -13.87 -19.42 6.91
N LEU A 292 -13.33 -19.22 5.71
CA LEU A 292 -13.15 -20.26 4.71
C LEU A 292 -11.70 -20.29 4.22
N THR A 293 -11.32 -21.40 3.60
CA THR A 293 -10.07 -21.52 2.85
C THR A 293 -10.40 -21.95 1.43
N PHE A 294 -9.76 -21.33 0.42
CA PHE A 294 -9.93 -21.68 -0.99
C PHE A 294 -8.56 -21.81 -1.68
N GLY A 295 -8.48 -22.73 -2.65
CA GLY A 295 -7.28 -22.94 -3.46
C GLY A 295 -7.23 -22.00 -4.66
N ILE A 296 -6.03 -21.55 -5.01
CA ILE A 296 -5.72 -20.81 -6.24
C ILE A 296 -4.50 -21.41 -6.93
N THR A 297 -4.42 -21.20 -8.24
CA THR A 297 -3.22 -21.47 -9.05
C THR A 297 -3.03 -20.31 -10.05
N ARG A 298 -2.08 -20.44 -10.97
CA ARG A 298 -1.91 -19.47 -12.05
C ARG A 298 -3.04 -19.56 -13.07
N VAL A 299 -3.50 -18.40 -13.54
CA VAL A 299 -4.45 -18.26 -14.66
C VAL A 299 -3.77 -17.56 -15.85
N PRO A 300 -4.28 -17.70 -17.10
CA PRO A 300 -3.67 -17.06 -18.27
C PRO A 300 -3.68 -15.54 -18.17
N VAL A 301 -4.82 -14.93 -17.82
CA VAL A 301 -5.00 -13.48 -17.74
C VAL A 301 -4.21 -12.91 -16.55
N LYS A 302 -3.16 -12.11 -16.82
CA LYS A 302 -2.22 -11.67 -15.79
C LYS A 302 -2.84 -10.71 -14.78
N SER A 303 -3.72 -9.83 -15.24
CA SER A 303 -4.40 -8.83 -14.41
C SER A 303 -5.18 -9.42 -13.23
N ILE A 304 -5.75 -10.63 -13.39
CA ILE A 304 -6.51 -11.35 -12.36
C ILE A 304 -5.74 -12.52 -11.73
N CYS A 305 -4.47 -12.74 -12.09
CA CYS A 305 -3.66 -13.82 -11.53
C CYS A 305 -3.21 -13.48 -10.10
N LEU A 306 -4.07 -13.78 -9.12
CA LEU A 306 -3.85 -13.52 -7.70
C LEU A 306 -2.54 -14.15 -7.20
N LEU A 307 -2.21 -15.36 -7.63
CA LEU A 307 -0.98 -16.03 -7.24
C LEU A 307 0.28 -15.28 -7.71
N SER A 308 0.27 -14.73 -8.93
CA SER A 308 1.37 -13.88 -9.41
C SER A 308 1.54 -12.60 -8.58
N HIS A 309 0.43 -11.99 -8.16
CA HIS A 309 0.45 -10.79 -7.30
C HIS A 309 0.96 -11.11 -5.89
N ILE A 310 0.54 -12.23 -5.29
CA ILE A 310 1.02 -12.70 -3.97
C ILE A 310 2.53 -12.98 -4.04
N VAL A 311 3.00 -13.72 -5.04
CA VAL A 311 4.43 -14.04 -5.18
C VAL A 311 5.25 -12.78 -5.44
N ALA A 312 4.78 -11.83 -6.26
CA ALA A 312 5.45 -10.55 -6.45
C ALA A 312 5.59 -9.76 -5.15
N MET A 313 4.53 -9.65 -4.35
CA MET A 313 4.61 -9.01 -3.01
C MET A 313 5.53 -9.77 -2.06
N ALA A 314 5.51 -11.12 -2.08
CA ALA A 314 6.38 -11.95 -1.26
C ALA A 314 7.88 -11.78 -1.61
N ILE A 315 8.24 -11.76 -2.90
CA ILE A 315 9.62 -11.56 -3.37
C ILE A 315 10.07 -10.10 -3.17
N TYR A 316 9.16 -9.13 -3.30
CA TYR A 316 9.45 -7.73 -3.00
C TYR A 316 9.78 -7.52 -1.51
N ASN A 317 8.97 -8.08 -0.60
CA ASN A 317 9.16 -7.97 0.84
C ASN A 317 10.19 -8.97 1.42
N GLY A 318 10.73 -9.88 0.60
CA GLY A 318 11.65 -10.94 1.06
C GLY A 318 11.00 -11.88 2.08
N ALA A 319 9.74 -12.25 1.83
CA ALA A 319 8.83 -12.91 2.79
C ALA A 319 9.08 -14.41 2.98
N PHE A 320 9.54 -15.11 1.95
CA PHE A 320 9.84 -16.54 2.02
C PHE A 320 11.05 -16.81 2.90
N ALA A 321 11.00 -17.86 3.71
CA ALA A 321 12.16 -18.38 4.44
C ALA A 321 13.18 -19.01 3.48
N THR A 322 12.69 -19.65 2.42
CA THR A 322 13.51 -20.08 1.27
C THR A 322 13.97 -18.87 0.47
N LYS A 323 15.27 -18.78 0.19
CA LYS A 323 15.89 -17.67 -0.57
C LYS A 323 15.67 -17.80 -2.07
N PHE A 324 14.42 -17.64 -2.52
CA PHE A 324 14.10 -17.51 -3.94
C PHE A 324 14.68 -16.21 -4.51
N THR A 325 15.26 -16.26 -5.71
CA THR A 325 15.89 -15.09 -6.36
C THR A 325 14.95 -14.33 -7.30
N SER A 326 13.91 -15.00 -7.79
CA SER A 326 12.90 -14.45 -8.70
C SER A 326 11.50 -15.01 -8.42
N CYS A 327 10.48 -14.36 -8.97
CA CYS A 327 9.11 -14.88 -9.00
C CYS A 327 9.02 -16.12 -9.92
N GLU A 328 9.81 -16.17 -11.00
CA GLU A 328 9.87 -17.32 -11.91
C GLU A 328 10.23 -18.64 -11.21
N GLU A 329 11.18 -18.64 -10.25
CA GLU A 329 11.52 -19.86 -9.49
C GLU A 329 10.29 -20.46 -8.79
N VAL A 330 9.46 -19.60 -8.18
CA VAL A 330 8.24 -20.00 -7.46
C VAL A 330 7.11 -20.37 -8.43
N LEU A 331 6.92 -19.58 -9.50
CA LEU A 331 5.76 -19.68 -10.41
C LEU A 331 5.96 -20.65 -11.58
N TYR A 332 7.18 -21.06 -11.90
CA TYR A 332 7.51 -21.98 -12.99
C TYR A 332 8.46 -23.09 -12.49
N PRO A 333 8.00 -23.95 -11.54
CA PRO A 333 8.80 -25.03 -11.00
C PRO A 333 9.33 -25.99 -12.08
N LYS A 334 10.52 -26.53 -11.82
CA LYS A 334 11.00 -27.76 -12.46
C LYS A 334 10.29 -28.96 -11.84
N SER A 335 10.32 -30.11 -12.52
CA SER A 335 9.79 -31.37 -11.98
C SER A 335 10.43 -31.71 -10.62
N LEU A 336 9.62 -32.18 -9.68
CA LEU A 336 10.09 -32.64 -8.37
C LEU A 336 10.99 -33.88 -8.55
N LEU A 337 12.14 -33.90 -7.87
CA LEU A 337 13.15 -34.96 -7.98
C LEU A 337 12.63 -36.32 -7.48
N GLU A 338 11.79 -36.31 -6.46
CA GLU A 338 11.28 -37.51 -5.80
C GLU A 338 9.85 -37.78 -6.27
N HIS A 339 9.63 -38.93 -6.92
CA HIS A 339 8.33 -39.28 -7.52
C HIS A 339 7.19 -39.50 -6.51
N HIS A 340 7.52 -39.72 -5.23
CA HIS A 340 6.54 -39.98 -4.16
C HIS A 340 6.15 -38.72 -3.35
N ILE A 341 6.78 -37.57 -3.63
CA ILE A 341 6.40 -36.28 -3.05
C ILE A 341 5.44 -35.58 -3.99
N ASP A 342 4.19 -35.38 -3.58
CA ASP A 342 3.18 -34.68 -4.39
C ASP A 342 3.02 -33.21 -4.01
N TYR A 343 3.40 -32.81 -2.80
CA TYR A 343 3.25 -31.43 -2.33
C TYR A 343 4.49 -30.93 -1.58
N VAL A 344 4.92 -29.71 -1.92
CA VAL A 344 6.04 -29.00 -1.28
C VAL A 344 5.53 -27.61 -0.81
N PRO A 345 5.16 -27.46 0.48
CA PRO A 345 4.78 -26.17 1.02
C PRO A 345 6.01 -25.29 1.29
N PHE A 346 5.87 -23.97 1.07
CA PHE A 346 6.88 -22.99 1.46
C PHE A 346 6.57 -22.37 2.81
N LYS A 347 7.63 -22.09 3.57
CA LYS A 347 7.54 -21.35 4.82
C LYS A 347 7.76 -19.86 4.57
N TRP A 348 6.97 -19.04 5.25
CA TRP A 348 7.27 -17.63 5.48
C TRP A 348 8.36 -17.48 6.54
N ARG A 349 8.98 -16.31 6.62
CA ARG A 349 9.80 -15.93 7.77
C ARG A 349 8.92 -15.52 8.95
N ASP A 350 9.34 -15.88 10.16
CA ASP A 350 8.58 -15.64 11.40
C ASP A 350 8.33 -14.15 11.69
N ASP A 351 9.12 -13.22 11.13
CA ASP A 351 8.96 -11.78 11.30
C ASP A 351 7.93 -11.13 10.35
N ILE A 352 7.49 -11.85 9.30
CA ILE A 352 6.53 -11.34 8.31
C ILE A 352 5.14 -11.99 8.38
N VAL A 353 5.00 -13.13 9.07
CA VAL A 353 3.76 -13.93 9.13
C VAL A 353 2.51 -13.12 9.48
N ASP A 354 2.64 -12.10 10.34
CA ASP A 354 1.54 -11.27 10.82
C ASP A 354 1.30 -9.98 10.01
N GLN A 355 2.07 -9.74 8.94
CA GLN A 355 1.91 -8.59 8.06
C GLN A 355 0.87 -8.87 6.96
N PRO A 356 0.04 -7.89 6.57
CA PRO A 356 -0.91 -8.02 5.46
C PRO A 356 -0.18 -8.15 4.12
N VAL A 357 -0.70 -8.98 3.21
CA VAL A 357 -0.07 -9.20 1.88
C VAL A 357 -0.34 -8.04 0.92
N PHE A 358 -1.53 -7.44 1.00
CA PHE A 358 -1.94 -6.28 0.18
C PHE A 358 -2.33 -5.08 1.06
N PRO A 359 -1.37 -4.45 1.77
CA PRO A 359 -1.63 -3.33 2.67
C PRO A 359 -2.17 -2.11 1.91
N LEU A 360 -3.44 -1.79 2.18
CA LEU A 360 -4.06 -0.56 1.68
C LEU A 360 -5.07 -0.06 2.71
N ASP A 361 -5.17 1.25 2.88
CA ASP A 361 -6.19 1.84 3.76
C ASP A 361 -7.50 2.06 3.01
N TYR A 362 -8.64 1.89 3.68
CA TYR A 362 -9.94 1.97 3.01
C TYR A 362 -10.23 3.37 2.43
N LYS A 363 -9.86 4.48 3.10
CA LYS A 363 -10.01 5.83 2.51
C LYS A 363 -9.17 5.98 1.25
N LEU A 364 -7.99 5.36 1.19
CA LEU A 364 -7.12 5.40 0.02
C LEU A 364 -7.60 4.46 -1.10
N TYR A 365 -8.05 3.25 -0.76
CA TYR A 365 -8.69 2.32 -1.71
C TYR A 365 -9.90 2.96 -2.39
N TRP A 366 -10.77 3.60 -1.61
CA TRP A 366 -11.95 4.32 -2.11
C TRP A 366 -11.55 5.51 -3.02
N ARG A 367 -10.50 6.25 -2.66
CA ARG A 367 -9.94 7.33 -3.49
C ARG A 367 -9.40 6.83 -4.83
N ILE A 368 -8.60 5.75 -4.81
CA ILE A 368 -8.05 5.14 -6.03
C ILE A 368 -9.20 4.59 -6.88
N TRP A 369 -10.17 3.89 -6.29
CA TRP A 369 -11.35 3.36 -6.97
C TRP A 369 -12.12 4.45 -7.73
N HIS A 370 -12.55 5.53 -7.07
CA HIS A 370 -13.28 6.60 -7.74
C HIS A 370 -12.47 7.27 -8.84
N ARG A 371 -11.18 7.49 -8.62
CA ARG A 371 -10.31 8.06 -9.65
C ARG A 371 -10.15 7.12 -10.85
N VAL A 372 -10.05 5.80 -10.63
CA VAL A 372 -10.05 4.80 -11.71
C VAL A 372 -11.32 4.90 -12.55
N LEU A 373 -12.51 5.02 -11.94
CA LEU A 373 -13.77 5.11 -12.68
C LEU A 373 -13.92 6.43 -13.46
N GLU A 374 -13.53 7.55 -12.85
CA GLU A 374 -13.55 8.87 -13.48
C GLU A 374 -12.62 8.92 -14.71
N VAL A 375 -11.43 8.33 -14.58
CA VAL A 375 -10.37 8.19 -15.60
C VAL A 375 -10.72 7.14 -16.67
N ALA A 376 -11.43 6.08 -16.31
CA ALA A 376 -12.01 5.12 -17.26
C ALA A 376 -13.09 5.74 -18.15
N GLY A 377 -13.70 6.84 -17.68
CA GLY A 377 -14.72 7.59 -18.41
C GLY A 377 -16.16 7.28 -18.00
N LEU A 378 -16.41 6.70 -16.82
CA LEU A 378 -17.77 6.32 -16.42
C LEU A 378 -18.64 7.56 -16.16
N ARG A 379 -19.88 7.51 -16.64
CA ARG A 379 -20.92 8.54 -16.37
C ARG A 379 -21.31 8.57 -14.91
N GLU A 380 -21.43 7.41 -14.29
CA GLU A 380 -21.83 7.24 -12.90
C GLU A 380 -20.71 6.58 -12.09
N GLY A 381 -20.50 7.05 -10.84
CA GLY A 381 -19.56 6.45 -9.92
C GLY A 381 -20.09 5.15 -9.31
N LEU A 382 -19.64 3.99 -9.80
CA LEU A 382 -19.84 2.72 -9.11
C LEU A 382 -19.18 2.75 -7.73
N ARG A 383 -19.79 2.05 -6.76
CA ARG A 383 -19.25 1.87 -5.41
C ARG A 383 -18.41 0.59 -5.36
N PRO A 384 -17.37 0.48 -4.52
CA PRO A 384 -16.65 -0.79 -4.35
C PRO A 384 -17.57 -1.97 -3.98
N TYR A 385 -18.69 -1.71 -3.28
CA TYR A 385 -19.77 -2.69 -3.07
C TYR A 385 -20.24 -3.41 -4.34
N SER A 386 -20.22 -2.77 -5.52
CA SER A 386 -20.69 -3.37 -6.78
C SER A 386 -19.84 -4.58 -7.21
N ILE A 387 -18.57 -4.65 -6.82
CA ILE A 387 -17.72 -5.85 -6.95
C ILE A 387 -18.39 -7.04 -6.24
N ARG A 388 -18.92 -6.80 -5.03
CA ARG A 388 -19.52 -7.81 -4.16
C ARG A 388 -20.88 -8.25 -4.67
N VAL A 389 -21.66 -7.33 -5.27
CA VAL A 389 -22.90 -7.66 -5.99
C VAL A 389 -22.58 -8.56 -7.18
N GLY A 390 -21.62 -8.18 -8.04
CA GLY A 390 -21.23 -8.97 -9.21
C GLY A 390 -20.60 -10.32 -8.88
N ALA A 391 -19.78 -10.41 -7.83
CA ALA A 391 -19.26 -11.67 -7.32
C ALA A 391 -20.39 -12.57 -6.79
N GLY A 392 -21.33 -12.01 -6.01
CA GLY A 392 -22.53 -12.71 -5.57
C GLY A 392 -23.39 -13.20 -6.73
N GLY A 393 -23.48 -12.40 -7.81
CA GLY A 393 -24.08 -12.78 -9.08
C GLY A 393 -23.36 -13.97 -9.72
N ARG A 394 -22.05 -13.88 -9.99
CA ARG A 394 -21.26 -14.97 -10.62
C ARG A 394 -21.30 -16.28 -9.83
N LEU A 395 -21.23 -16.21 -8.49
CA LEU A 395 -21.36 -17.40 -7.63
C LEU A 395 -22.80 -17.96 -7.61
N ASN A 396 -23.82 -17.13 -7.85
CA ASN A 396 -25.22 -17.55 -7.90
C ASN A 396 -25.57 -18.23 -9.23
N GLY A 397 -25.79 -19.55 -9.17
CA GLY A 397 -26.04 -20.41 -10.33
C GLY A 397 -24.85 -21.33 -10.63
N ALA A 398 -23.62 -20.87 -10.34
CA ALA A 398 -22.42 -21.70 -10.38
C ALA A 398 -22.26 -22.58 -9.12
N LEU A 399 -22.78 -22.13 -7.96
CA LEU A 399 -22.74 -22.84 -6.68
C LEU A 399 -24.13 -22.94 -6.06
N GLU A 400 -24.31 -23.93 -5.17
CA GLU A 400 -25.51 -24.03 -4.34
C GLU A 400 -25.72 -22.78 -3.47
N PRO A 401 -26.97 -22.32 -3.24
CA PRO A 401 -27.24 -21.11 -2.46
C PRO A 401 -26.63 -21.11 -1.05
N ALA A 402 -26.58 -22.27 -0.38
CA ALA A 402 -25.96 -22.41 0.94
C ALA A 402 -24.45 -22.16 0.90
N LEU A 403 -23.75 -22.77 -0.06
CA LEU A 403 -22.31 -22.60 -0.27
C LEU A 403 -21.98 -21.17 -0.71
N ARG A 404 -22.77 -20.58 -1.62
CA ARG A 404 -22.66 -19.17 -2.04
C ARG A 404 -22.81 -18.22 -0.84
N SER A 405 -23.86 -18.41 -0.03
CA SER A 405 -24.13 -17.59 1.15
C SER A 405 -23.02 -17.71 2.21
N TYR A 406 -22.52 -18.93 2.44
CA TYR A 406 -21.34 -19.18 3.27
C TYR A 406 -20.10 -18.45 2.75
N ILE A 407 -19.76 -18.61 1.46
CA ILE A 407 -18.60 -17.94 0.85
C ILE A 407 -18.67 -16.42 1.03
N MET A 408 -19.84 -15.81 0.83
CA MET A 408 -20.00 -14.36 0.98
C MET A 408 -20.06 -13.88 2.45
N GLY A 409 -20.11 -14.79 3.43
CA GLY A 409 -20.25 -14.47 4.85
C GLY A 409 -21.58 -13.78 5.18
N ASN A 410 -22.70 -14.27 4.63
CA ASN A 410 -24.05 -13.73 4.84
C ASN A 410 -25.10 -14.85 4.96
N THR A 411 -26.27 -14.54 5.51
CA THR A 411 -27.44 -15.44 5.41
C THR A 411 -28.09 -15.34 4.03
N GLU A 412 -28.87 -16.36 3.68
CA GLU A 412 -29.67 -16.40 2.45
C GLU A 412 -30.64 -15.22 2.33
N GLU A 413 -31.25 -14.79 3.44
CA GLU A 413 -32.14 -13.63 3.49
C GLU A 413 -31.38 -12.33 3.20
N VAL A 414 -30.18 -12.17 3.77
CA VAL A 414 -29.29 -11.04 3.50
C VAL A 414 -28.81 -11.06 2.05
N PHE A 415 -28.55 -12.23 1.47
CA PHE A 415 -28.21 -12.33 0.04
C PHE A 415 -29.32 -11.73 -0.84
N ARG A 416 -30.55 -12.25 -0.71
CA ARG A 416 -31.70 -11.81 -1.53
C ARG A 416 -32.01 -10.33 -1.36
N LYS A 417 -31.90 -9.79 -0.14
CA LYS A 417 -32.16 -8.37 0.15
C LYS A 417 -31.05 -7.43 -0.38
N SER A 418 -29.79 -7.85 -0.35
CA SER A 418 -28.65 -6.92 -0.47
C SER A 418 -27.76 -7.12 -1.70
N TYR A 419 -27.88 -8.22 -2.43
CA TYR A 419 -26.96 -8.58 -3.53
C TYR A 419 -27.67 -8.96 -4.85
N ASN A 420 -29.00 -8.84 -4.94
CA ASN A 420 -29.68 -8.83 -6.22
C ASN A 420 -29.59 -7.41 -6.84
N PRO A 421 -28.97 -7.21 -8.01
CA PRO A 421 -28.98 -5.91 -8.69
C PRO A 421 -30.40 -5.54 -9.14
N VAL A 422 -30.65 -4.24 -9.33
CA VAL A 422 -31.95 -3.78 -9.89
C VAL A 422 -32.01 -4.09 -11.38
N ASP A 423 -30.88 -3.91 -12.07
CA ASP A 423 -30.70 -4.25 -13.47
C ASP A 423 -30.36 -5.75 -13.60
N GLN A 424 -31.11 -6.49 -14.39
CA GLN A 424 -31.13 -7.96 -14.36
C GLN A 424 -30.37 -8.56 -15.55
N ARG A 425 -29.15 -9.04 -15.31
CA ARG A 425 -28.20 -9.59 -16.30
C ARG A 425 -28.69 -10.69 -17.26
N HIS A 426 -29.88 -11.27 -17.03
CA HIS A 426 -30.44 -12.32 -17.89
C HIS A 426 -31.49 -11.71 -18.82
N SER A 427 -31.42 -12.01 -20.12
CA SER A 427 -32.47 -11.66 -21.06
C SER A 427 -33.80 -12.33 -20.67
N LEU A 428 -34.72 -11.54 -20.11
CA LEU A 428 -36.07 -12.03 -19.80
C LEU A 428 -36.81 -12.47 -21.07
N MET A 429 -36.47 -11.89 -22.23
CA MET A 429 -36.96 -12.34 -23.52
C MET A 429 -36.50 -13.76 -23.83
N THR A 430 -35.22 -14.07 -23.64
CA THR A 430 -34.69 -15.42 -23.92
C THR A 430 -35.19 -16.43 -22.89
N VAL A 431 -35.35 -16.03 -21.63
CA VAL A 431 -35.99 -16.88 -20.60
C VAL A 431 -37.44 -17.22 -20.97
N ALA A 432 -38.21 -16.26 -21.51
CA ALA A 432 -39.62 -16.46 -21.86
C ALA A 432 -39.82 -17.18 -23.22
N TYR A 433 -39.05 -16.81 -24.25
CA TYR A 433 -39.28 -17.19 -25.64
C TYR A 433 -38.17 -18.04 -26.26
N LYS A 434 -37.06 -18.27 -25.54
CA LYS A 434 -35.92 -19.12 -25.94
C LYS A 434 -35.38 -18.74 -27.32
N GLU A 435 -35.22 -19.72 -28.20
CA GLU A 435 -34.64 -19.63 -29.54
C GLU A 435 -35.37 -18.63 -30.46
N LEU A 436 -36.66 -18.32 -30.20
CA LEU A 436 -37.42 -17.32 -30.95
C LEU A 436 -36.85 -15.89 -30.84
N THR A 437 -35.96 -15.63 -29.88
CA THR A 437 -35.31 -14.33 -29.69
C THR A 437 -34.12 -14.08 -30.61
N GLY A 438 -33.65 -15.09 -31.35
CA GLY A 438 -32.50 -14.95 -32.24
C GLY A 438 -31.16 -14.73 -31.54
N GLY A 439 -31.04 -15.07 -30.24
CA GLY A 439 -29.76 -15.03 -29.51
C GLY A 439 -29.33 -13.64 -29.03
N CYS A 440 -30.26 -12.83 -28.51
CA CYS A 440 -29.96 -11.48 -28.03
C CYS A 440 -29.18 -11.41 -26.70
N ASP A 441 -28.86 -12.54 -26.07
CA ASP A 441 -28.22 -12.63 -24.75
C ASP A 441 -26.90 -11.86 -24.66
N GLU A 442 -26.03 -11.96 -25.67
CA GLU A 442 -24.73 -11.26 -25.69
C GLU A 442 -24.91 -9.73 -25.72
N VAL A 443 -25.93 -9.24 -26.45
CA VAL A 443 -26.25 -7.81 -26.55
C VAL A 443 -26.80 -7.30 -25.23
N ILE A 444 -27.65 -8.10 -24.56
CA ILE A 444 -28.19 -7.79 -23.23
C ILE A 444 -27.07 -7.80 -22.18
N ALA A 445 -26.22 -8.84 -22.14
CA ALA A 445 -25.05 -8.90 -21.26
C ALA A 445 -24.15 -7.67 -21.41
N LYS A 446 -23.89 -7.23 -22.65
CA LYS A 446 -23.11 -6.02 -22.95
C LYS A 446 -23.81 -4.72 -22.51
N LEU A 447 -25.14 -4.68 -22.48
CA LEU A 447 -25.90 -3.53 -21.95
C LEU A 447 -25.78 -3.37 -20.42
N HIS A 448 -25.59 -4.49 -19.71
CA HIS A 448 -25.40 -4.53 -18.25
C HIS A 448 -23.97 -4.20 -17.81
N GLN A 449 -22.95 -4.45 -18.65
CA GLN A 449 -21.59 -3.97 -18.43
C GLN A 449 -21.59 -2.44 -18.24
N SER A 450 -21.22 -2.00 -17.03
CA SER A 450 -21.25 -0.57 -16.67
C SER A 450 -20.29 0.25 -17.54
N PHE A 451 -19.19 -0.36 -17.98
CA PHE A 451 -18.18 0.26 -18.84
C PHE A 451 -18.62 0.40 -20.31
N THR A 452 -19.67 -0.29 -20.78
CA THR A 452 -20.21 -0.06 -22.15
C THR A 452 -20.69 1.37 -22.36
N LYS A 453 -21.11 2.04 -21.28
CA LYS A 453 -21.64 3.42 -21.31
C LYS A 453 -20.55 4.49 -21.05
N ARG A 454 -19.26 4.10 -20.96
CA ARG A 454 -18.16 5.02 -20.66
C ARG A 454 -17.70 5.84 -21.86
N ASP A 455 -16.99 6.93 -21.60
CA ASP A 455 -16.21 7.64 -22.62
C ASP A 455 -14.84 8.05 -22.07
N CYS A 456 -13.75 7.45 -22.57
CA CYS A 456 -12.39 7.68 -22.08
C CYS A 456 -11.88 9.11 -22.29
N TYR A 457 -12.54 9.89 -23.17
CA TYR A 457 -12.22 11.29 -23.43
C TYR A 457 -12.97 12.26 -22.51
N ALA A 458 -13.92 11.80 -21.70
CA ALA A 458 -14.64 12.63 -20.74
C ALA A 458 -13.68 13.48 -19.87
N PRO A 459 -14.03 14.73 -19.53
CA PRO A 459 -13.18 15.61 -18.72
C PRO A 459 -12.83 15.01 -17.35
N ILE A 460 -11.56 15.14 -16.94
CA ILE A 460 -11.04 14.71 -15.62
C ILE A 460 -10.15 15.76 -14.92
N TYR A 461 -10.03 16.94 -15.55
CA TYR A 461 -9.19 18.06 -15.14
C TYR A 461 -9.88 19.37 -15.53
N ILE A 462 -9.55 20.44 -14.79
CA ILE A 462 -9.81 21.83 -15.19
C ILE A 462 -8.55 22.45 -15.79
N SER A 463 -8.65 23.61 -16.43
CA SER A 463 -7.50 24.32 -16.98
C SER A 463 -6.73 25.09 -15.90
N GLU A 464 -5.52 25.56 -16.22
CA GLU A 464 -4.79 26.43 -15.29
C GLU A 464 -5.50 27.77 -15.08
N GLU A 465 -6.19 28.27 -16.09
CA GLU A 465 -6.99 29.50 -16.04
C GLU A 465 -8.17 29.34 -15.08
N ASP A 466 -8.88 28.20 -15.10
CA ASP A 466 -9.94 27.90 -14.12
C ASP A 466 -9.37 27.90 -12.68
N TRP A 467 -8.24 27.21 -12.48
CA TRP A 467 -7.61 27.08 -11.16
C TRP A 467 -7.07 28.42 -10.63
N LYS A 468 -6.56 29.29 -11.51
CA LYS A 468 -6.19 30.68 -11.19
C LYS A 468 -7.43 31.53 -10.94
N GLY A 469 -8.51 31.31 -11.70
CA GLY A 469 -9.80 31.98 -11.56
C GLY A 469 -10.41 31.81 -10.17
N PHE A 470 -10.25 30.65 -9.51
CA PHE A 470 -10.70 30.48 -8.13
C PHE A 470 -10.05 31.44 -7.10
N GLU A 471 -8.88 32.03 -7.39
CA GLU A 471 -8.27 33.03 -6.49
C GLU A 471 -8.98 34.40 -6.52
N SER A 472 -9.90 34.67 -7.47
CA SER A 472 -10.64 35.93 -7.52
C SER A 472 -11.87 35.99 -6.62
N ARG A 473 -12.27 34.87 -6.00
CA ARG A 473 -13.37 34.81 -5.03
C ARG A 473 -13.10 35.68 -3.81
N ASN A 474 -14.14 36.23 -3.22
CA ASN A 474 -14.06 37.08 -2.04
C ASN A 474 -13.54 36.31 -0.83
N ASP A 475 -14.03 35.09 -0.59
CA ASP A 475 -13.59 34.23 0.51
C ASP A 475 -12.08 33.95 0.47
N ILE A 476 -11.56 33.46 -0.65
CA ILE A 476 -10.14 33.19 -0.85
C ILE A 476 -9.33 34.49 -0.82
N THR A 477 -9.81 35.58 -1.44
CA THR A 477 -9.13 36.89 -1.39
C THR A 477 -9.01 37.41 0.04
N GLN A 478 -10.04 37.27 0.87
CA GLN A 478 -10.03 37.68 2.27
C GLN A 478 -9.01 36.84 3.07
N TRP A 479 -9.04 35.52 2.93
CA TRP A 479 -8.09 34.62 3.58
C TRP A 479 -6.64 34.80 3.13
N ARG A 480 -6.42 35.17 1.86
CA ARG A 480 -5.08 35.56 1.37
C ARG A 480 -4.58 36.86 2.02
N LYS A 481 -5.46 37.85 2.24
CA LYS A 481 -5.13 39.08 2.98
C LYS A 481 -4.84 38.81 4.46
N GLU A 482 -5.68 38.00 5.11
CA GLU A 482 -5.51 37.53 6.49
C GLU A 482 -4.14 36.83 6.66
N LEU A 483 -3.84 35.84 5.80
CA LEU A 483 -2.56 35.13 5.75
C LEU A 483 -1.36 36.08 5.51
N ALA A 484 -1.54 37.15 4.74
CA ALA A 484 -0.50 38.14 4.50
C ALA A 484 -0.23 39.04 5.71
N SER A 485 -1.26 39.33 6.52
CA SER A 485 -1.18 40.14 7.74
C SER A 485 -0.65 39.40 8.97
N LEU A 486 -0.67 38.05 8.98
CA LEU A 486 -0.14 37.27 10.09
C LEU A 486 1.36 37.49 10.30
N PRO A 487 1.81 37.73 11.55
CA PRO A 487 3.23 37.95 11.86
C PRO A 487 4.09 36.69 11.66
N ASN A 488 3.49 35.49 11.72
CA ASN A 488 4.16 34.23 11.42
C ASN A 488 3.40 33.43 10.36
N ARG A 489 3.86 33.51 9.11
CA ARG A 489 3.29 32.82 7.94
C ARG A 489 3.51 31.29 7.91
N SER A 490 4.25 30.73 8.87
CA SER A 490 4.40 29.28 9.07
C SER A 490 3.73 28.75 10.34
N GLY A 491 3.04 29.62 11.10
CA GLY A 491 2.32 29.26 12.32
C GLY A 491 1.08 28.40 12.08
N LYS A 492 0.51 27.84 13.15
CA LYS A 492 -0.69 26.98 13.10
C LYS A 492 -1.88 27.66 12.40
N GLU A 493 -2.07 28.95 12.66
CA GLU A 493 -3.13 29.77 12.07
C GLU A 493 -2.93 29.96 10.56
N ALA A 494 -1.71 30.27 10.13
CA ALA A 494 -1.36 30.35 8.72
C ALA A 494 -1.60 29.02 7.98
N LYS A 495 -1.26 27.87 8.60
CA LYS A 495 -1.59 26.54 8.07
C LYS A 495 -3.10 26.33 7.95
N ARG A 496 -3.88 26.65 9.00
CA ARG A 496 -5.34 26.53 9.01
C ARG A 496 -6.01 27.32 7.87
N ILE A 497 -5.57 28.55 7.63
CA ILE A 497 -6.07 29.39 6.54
C ILE A 497 -5.70 28.79 5.17
N GLN A 498 -4.47 28.30 5.00
CA GLN A 498 -4.04 27.62 3.77
C GLN A 498 -4.85 26.35 3.50
N SER A 499 -5.11 25.52 4.52
CA SER A 499 -5.97 24.33 4.41
C SER A 499 -7.39 24.69 4.00
N ARG A 500 -7.97 25.79 4.54
CA ARG A 500 -9.30 26.28 4.17
C ARG A 500 -9.36 26.72 2.70
N ILE A 501 -8.37 27.47 2.22
CA ILE A 501 -8.24 27.83 0.79
C ILE A 501 -8.14 26.58 -0.08
N GLN A 502 -7.29 25.60 0.28
CA GLN A 502 -7.13 24.36 -0.48
C GLN A 502 -8.42 23.52 -0.50
N TYR A 503 -9.15 23.46 0.61
CA TYR A 503 -10.44 22.79 0.70
C TYR A 503 -11.44 23.38 -0.29
N VAL A 504 -11.66 24.70 -0.26
CA VAL A 504 -12.57 25.38 -1.19
C VAL A 504 -12.16 25.11 -2.64
N LYS A 505 -10.88 25.28 -2.99
CA LYS A 505 -10.40 25.05 -4.36
C LYS A 505 -10.61 23.61 -4.85
N LYS A 506 -10.44 22.60 -4.01
CA LYS A 506 -10.71 21.19 -4.37
C LYS A 506 -12.21 20.88 -4.50
N VAL A 507 -13.08 21.52 -3.70
CA VAL A 507 -14.54 21.40 -3.85
C VAL A 507 -14.98 22.00 -5.19
N LEU A 508 -14.52 23.21 -5.52
CA LEU A 508 -14.85 23.90 -6.77
C LEU A 508 -14.27 23.18 -8.01
N GLU A 509 -13.06 22.64 -7.93
CA GLU A 509 -12.48 21.80 -8.98
C GLU A 509 -13.37 20.59 -9.29
N LYS A 510 -13.80 19.86 -8.25
CA LYS A 510 -14.66 18.70 -8.41
C LYS A 510 -16.03 19.07 -9.00
N GLU A 511 -16.65 20.15 -8.52
CA GLU A 511 -17.94 20.62 -9.04
C GLU A 511 -17.83 21.06 -10.51
N LEU A 512 -16.73 21.72 -10.90
CA LEU A 512 -16.48 22.15 -12.28
C LEU A 512 -16.18 20.96 -13.21
N ILE A 513 -15.46 19.94 -12.74
CA ILE A 513 -15.27 18.69 -13.49
C ILE A 513 -16.61 18.00 -13.70
N MET A 514 -17.45 17.89 -12.67
CA MET A 514 -18.78 17.28 -12.78
C MET A 514 -19.64 18.01 -13.82
N ARG A 515 -19.79 19.34 -13.71
CA ARG A 515 -20.58 20.14 -14.66
C ARG A 515 -20.09 19.96 -16.10
N ARG A 516 -18.77 19.99 -16.33
CA ARG A 516 -18.18 19.76 -17.66
C ARG A 516 -18.36 18.35 -18.19
N ARG A 517 -18.42 17.33 -17.32
CA ARG A 517 -18.73 15.96 -17.73
C ARG A 517 -20.19 15.84 -18.15
N ASP A 518 -21.11 16.47 -17.44
CA ASP A 518 -22.54 16.49 -17.78
C ASP A 518 -22.76 17.18 -19.14
N GLU A 519 -22.23 18.41 -19.30
CA GLU A 519 -22.20 19.17 -20.57
C GLU A 519 -21.58 18.34 -21.74
N TYR A 520 -20.47 17.63 -21.46
CA TYR A 520 -19.79 16.77 -22.42
C TYR A 520 -20.64 15.57 -22.85
N PHE A 521 -21.25 14.86 -21.89
CA PHE A 521 -22.03 13.66 -22.17
C PHE A 521 -23.32 13.99 -22.91
N GLU A 522 -24.02 15.05 -22.51
CA GLU A 522 -25.21 15.54 -23.23
C GLU A 522 -24.87 15.89 -24.69
N THR A 523 -23.78 16.64 -24.91
CA THR A 523 -23.32 17.02 -26.25
C THR A 523 -22.89 15.80 -27.06
N ALA A 524 -22.13 14.88 -26.47
CA ALA A 524 -21.61 13.71 -27.15
C ALA A 524 -22.72 12.72 -27.54
N ASP A 525 -23.73 12.54 -26.68
CA ASP A 525 -24.86 11.64 -26.95
C ASP A 525 -25.74 12.21 -28.05
N ARG A 526 -26.05 13.51 -27.99
CA ARG A 526 -26.80 14.19 -29.06
C ARG A 526 -26.11 14.00 -30.40
N LEU A 527 -24.82 14.35 -30.50
CA LEU A 527 -24.03 14.20 -31.73
C LEU A 527 -24.00 12.74 -32.22
N ARG A 528 -23.80 11.77 -31.34
CA ARG A 528 -23.76 10.34 -31.70
C ARG A 528 -25.11 9.83 -32.20
N SER A 529 -26.20 10.27 -31.58
CA SER A 529 -27.57 9.93 -32.02
C SER A 529 -27.92 10.54 -33.38
N GLU A 530 -27.34 11.71 -33.71
CA GLU A 530 -27.42 12.37 -35.01
C GLU A 530 -26.42 11.80 -36.05
N GLY A 531 -25.58 10.82 -35.69
CA GLY A 531 -24.55 10.26 -36.57
C GLY A 531 -23.34 11.18 -36.82
N GLN A 532 -23.17 12.24 -36.02
CA GLN A 532 -22.12 13.25 -36.16
C GLN A 532 -20.84 12.90 -35.38
N SER A 533 -19.71 13.47 -35.82
CA SER A 533 -18.40 13.24 -35.20
C SER A 533 -18.24 13.96 -33.85
N THR A 534 -17.77 13.22 -32.84
CA THR A 534 -17.39 13.75 -31.52
C THR A 534 -15.88 14.06 -31.38
N THR A 535 -15.06 13.96 -32.44
CA THR A 535 -13.59 14.14 -32.34
C THR A 535 -13.21 15.52 -31.78
N HIS A 536 -13.92 16.58 -32.18
CA HIS A 536 -13.68 17.95 -31.71
C HIS A 536 -13.89 18.14 -30.19
N LEU A 537 -14.60 17.23 -29.52
CA LEU A 537 -14.74 17.23 -28.05
C LEU A 537 -13.50 16.63 -27.36
N GLN A 538 -12.73 15.80 -28.05
CA GLN A 538 -11.53 15.12 -27.53
C GLN A 538 -10.34 16.10 -27.47
N GLU A 539 -10.21 16.96 -28.48
CA GLU A 539 -9.11 17.92 -28.67
C GLU A 539 -9.08 19.03 -27.61
N ARG A 540 -10.22 19.33 -26.97
CA ARG A 540 -10.39 20.43 -26.00
C ARG A 540 -9.97 20.07 -24.57
N ARG A 541 -9.33 18.92 -24.35
CA ARG A 541 -9.09 18.37 -23.01
C ARG A 541 -7.98 19.14 -22.24
N PRO A 542 -8.26 19.70 -21.05
CA PRO A 542 -7.22 20.27 -20.20
C PRO A 542 -6.17 19.22 -19.82
N LYS A 543 -4.89 19.60 -19.88
CA LYS A 543 -3.81 18.81 -19.30
C LYS A 543 -3.81 18.99 -17.78
N ARG A 544 -3.31 17.98 -17.06
CA ARG A 544 -3.25 18.00 -15.60
C ARG A 544 -2.49 19.25 -15.08
N PRO A 545 -3.09 20.06 -14.19
CA PRO A 545 -2.36 21.12 -13.50
C PRO A 545 -1.45 20.57 -12.39
N GLY A 546 -0.29 21.19 -12.20
CA GLY A 546 0.57 21.02 -11.02
C GLY A 546 1.68 19.95 -11.09
N PRO A 547 2.48 19.84 -10.01
CA PRO A 547 3.70 19.02 -9.98
C PRO A 547 3.43 17.50 -9.91
N LYS A 548 4.41 16.74 -10.38
CA LYS A 548 4.24 15.33 -10.78
C LYS A 548 4.83 14.37 -9.75
N GLN A 549 4.23 14.31 -8.56
CA GLN A 549 4.58 13.27 -7.57
C GLN A 549 4.31 11.88 -8.17
N ASN A 550 5.21 10.93 -7.92
CA ASN A 550 5.14 9.54 -8.42
C ASN A 550 5.16 9.40 -9.97
N GLU A 551 5.60 10.41 -10.74
CA GLU A 551 5.53 10.37 -12.22
C GLU A 551 6.28 9.18 -12.85
N LEU A 552 7.52 8.94 -12.43
CA LEU A 552 8.33 7.83 -12.96
C LEU A 552 7.64 6.49 -12.71
N SER A 553 7.11 6.28 -11.50
CA SER A 553 6.32 5.10 -11.18
C SER A 553 5.00 5.01 -11.95
N SER A 554 4.42 6.14 -12.34
CA SER A 554 3.18 6.13 -13.12
C SER A 554 3.46 5.69 -14.54
N ARG A 555 4.50 6.26 -15.19
CA ARG A 555 4.97 5.82 -16.51
C ARG A 555 5.37 4.35 -16.53
N MET A 556 6.15 3.89 -15.53
CA MET A 556 6.50 2.47 -15.42
C MET A 556 5.27 1.54 -15.29
N ALA A 557 4.17 2.00 -14.70
CA ALA A 557 2.94 1.22 -14.63
C ALA A 557 2.19 1.23 -15.98
N GLU A 558 2.25 2.33 -16.73
CA GLU A 558 1.72 2.44 -18.09
C GLU A 558 2.51 1.55 -19.06
N ASP A 559 3.85 1.56 -18.97
CA ASP A 559 4.77 0.69 -19.74
C ASP A 559 4.53 -0.81 -19.46
N LEU A 560 4.10 -1.17 -18.24
CA LEU A 560 3.74 -2.55 -17.88
C LEU A 560 2.31 -2.93 -18.26
N SER A 561 1.42 -1.97 -18.51
CA SER A 561 0.00 -2.22 -18.74
C SER A 561 -0.30 -3.20 -19.91
N PRO A 562 0.42 -3.19 -21.04
CA PRO A 562 0.21 -4.17 -22.12
C PRO A 562 0.32 -5.63 -21.65
N LEU A 563 1.16 -5.91 -20.65
CA LEU A 563 1.34 -7.25 -20.09
C LEU A 563 0.16 -7.73 -19.22
N PHE A 564 -0.69 -6.82 -18.76
CA PHE A 564 -1.89 -7.18 -17.98
C PHE A 564 -2.96 -7.87 -18.83
N LEU A 565 -2.97 -7.55 -20.13
CA LEU A 565 -3.92 -8.06 -21.14
C LEU A 565 -3.30 -9.14 -22.04
N ALA A 566 -1.99 -9.33 -21.99
CA ALA A 566 -1.29 -10.35 -22.78
C ALA A 566 -1.78 -11.76 -22.40
N GLU A 567 -2.40 -12.45 -23.36
CA GLU A 567 -2.81 -13.85 -23.26
C GLU A 567 -1.61 -14.81 -23.21
N ASP A 568 -0.44 -14.37 -23.69
CA ASP A 568 0.77 -15.17 -23.74
C ASP A 568 1.27 -15.62 -22.36
N LEU A 569 2.07 -16.67 -22.27
CA LEU A 569 2.67 -17.08 -21.00
C LEU A 569 4.02 -16.40 -20.76
N THR A 570 4.08 -15.07 -20.89
CA THR A 570 5.23 -14.24 -20.48
C THR A 570 5.63 -14.57 -19.04
N LYS A 571 6.74 -15.30 -18.90
CA LYS A 571 7.18 -15.85 -17.61
C LYS A 571 7.50 -14.75 -16.57
N ARG A 572 7.94 -13.60 -17.08
CA ARG A 572 8.45 -12.45 -16.33
C ARG A 572 7.41 -11.50 -15.74
N PHE A 573 6.10 -11.69 -15.94
CA PHE A 573 5.09 -10.72 -15.44
C PHE A 573 5.26 -10.39 -13.95
N ALA A 574 5.40 -11.41 -13.10
CA ALA A 574 5.56 -11.21 -11.66
C ALA A 574 6.94 -10.62 -11.28
N ASP A 575 7.99 -10.90 -12.04
CA ASP A 575 9.31 -10.27 -11.84
C ASP A 575 9.33 -8.81 -12.30
N LYS A 576 8.59 -8.48 -13.37
CA LYS A 576 8.36 -7.08 -13.79
C LYS A 576 7.54 -6.31 -12.76
N LEU A 577 6.55 -6.93 -12.10
CA LEU A 577 5.88 -6.34 -10.93
C LEU A 577 6.85 -6.08 -9.76
N VAL A 578 7.80 -6.98 -9.50
CA VAL A 578 8.85 -6.76 -8.49
C VAL A 578 9.79 -5.63 -8.90
N GLY A 579 10.19 -5.56 -10.17
CA GLY A 579 10.97 -4.44 -10.74
C GLY A 579 10.25 -3.10 -10.55
N TYR A 580 8.95 -3.05 -10.82
CA TYR A 580 8.09 -1.90 -10.56
C TYR A 580 8.04 -1.52 -9.08
N LEU A 581 7.79 -2.47 -8.18
CA LEU A 581 7.76 -2.24 -6.73
C LEU A 581 9.11 -1.72 -6.20
N ARG A 582 10.23 -2.19 -6.77
CA ARG A 582 11.59 -1.73 -6.46
C ARG A 582 11.99 -0.44 -7.18
N GLN A 583 11.17 0.08 -8.10
CA GLN A 583 11.49 1.22 -8.97
C GLN A 583 12.81 1.02 -9.76
N ALA A 584 13.07 -0.22 -10.18
CA ALA A 584 14.21 -0.57 -11.01
C ALA A 584 13.91 -0.26 -12.49
N PRO A 585 14.88 0.27 -13.27
CA PRO A 585 14.66 0.55 -14.70
C PRO A 585 14.36 -0.75 -15.46
N ASP A 586 13.30 -0.75 -16.28
CA ASP A 586 13.02 -1.87 -17.18
C ASP A 586 14.17 -1.98 -18.21
N ARG A 587 14.73 -3.18 -18.35
CA ARG A 587 15.81 -3.51 -19.29
C ARG A 587 15.32 -4.35 -20.47
N ASP A 588 14.02 -4.64 -20.54
CA ASP A 588 13.41 -5.63 -21.43
C ASP A 588 12.59 -4.99 -22.58
N SER A 589 12.71 -3.68 -22.81
CA SER A 589 12.18 -2.99 -24.00
C SER A 589 13.10 -3.22 -25.21
N SER A 590 13.13 -4.46 -25.70
CA SER A 590 13.81 -4.85 -26.93
C SER A 590 13.10 -4.28 -28.16
N GLN A 591 13.44 -3.04 -28.53
CA GLN A 591 13.32 -2.59 -29.91
C GLN A 591 14.47 -3.18 -30.73
N ASP A 592 14.18 -3.62 -31.97
CA ASP A 592 15.17 -4.21 -32.86
C ASP A 592 16.35 -3.25 -33.15
N PRO A 593 17.59 -3.77 -33.26
CA PRO A 593 18.80 -2.95 -33.33
C PRO A 593 19.05 -2.40 -34.75
N LYS A 594 18.15 -1.55 -35.28
CA LYS A 594 18.35 -0.86 -36.57
C LYS A 594 18.16 0.66 -36.59
N ASP A 595 17.41 1.27 -35.66
CA ASP A 595 17.13 2.72 -35.69
C ASP A 595 17.78 3.52 -34.54
N ALA A 596 18.77 2.94 -33.85
CA ALA A 596 19.39 3.51 -32.64
C ALA A 596 20.47 4.61 -32.89
N GLU A 597 20.35 5.41 -33.95
CA GLU A 597 21.25 6.52 -34.29
C GLU A 597 20.53 7.89 -34.31
N ALA A 598 19.55 8.08 -33.41
CA ALA A 598 19.03 9.42 -33.11
C ALA A 598 18.64 9.58 -31.62
N THR A 599 19.12 10.65 -31.00
CA THR A 599 18.61 11.20 -29.72
C THR A 599 18.85 10.38 -28.44
N ARG A 600 20.06 10.48 -27.85
CA ARG A 600 20.29 10.16 -26.42
C ARG A 600 20.23 11.42 -25.55
N PRO A 601 19.27 11.56 -24.63
CA PRO A 601 19.41 12.44 -23.47
C PRO A 601 20.25 11.72 -22.39
N LYS A 602 21.40 12.28 -22.01
CA LYS A 602 22.11 11.85 -20.80
C LYS A 602 21.35 12.36 -19.56
N ALA A 603 21.00 11.46 -18.65
CA ALA A 603 20.65 11.80 -17.27
C ALA A 603 21.62 11.05 -16.33
N ASP A 604 22.19 11.78 -15.38
CA ASP A 604 23.49 11.44 -14.79
C ASP A 604 23.37 10.86 -13.36
N SER A 605 23.92 9.66 -13.15
CA SER A 605 24.06 9.07 -11.82
C SER A 605 25.38 9.53 -11.21
N THR A 606 25.37 10.71 -10.59
CA THR A 606 26.57 11.48 -10.23
C THR A 606 27.40 10.91 -9.08
N THR A 607 27.06 9.73 -8.51
CA THR A 607 27.77 9.18 -7.33
C THR A 607 28.38 7.78 -7.57
N PRO A 608 29.64 7.53 -7.17
CA PRO A 608 30.24 6.20 -7.17
C PRO A 608 29.51 5.18 -6.27
N ARG A 609 29.34 3.94 -6.73
CA ARG A 609 28.77 2.83 -5.96
C ARG A 609 29.63 1.56 -6.05
N CYS A 610 29.55 0.69 -5.04
CA CYS A 610 30.25 -0.59 -5.03
C CYS A 610 29.44 -1.65 -5.78
N LEU A 611 29.98 -2.25 -6.85
CA LEU A 611 29.26 -3.26 -7.63
C LEU A 611 29.24 -4.68 -7.01
N ILE A 612 29.70 -4.83 -5.77
CA ILE A 612 29.63 -6.08 -4.99
C ILE A 612 28.47 -6.04 -3.99
N CYS A 613 28.33 -4.94 -3.23
CA CYS A 613 27.30 -4.77 -2.20
C CYS A 613 26.30 -3.62 -2.46
N ASN A 614 26.42 -2.92 -3.58
CA ASN A 614 25.58 -1.78 -4.02
C ASN A 614 25.48 -0.58 -3.05
N ARG A 615 26.42 -0.44 -2.11
CA ARG A 615 26.56 0.77 -1.28
C ARG A 615 27.06 1.97 -2.12
N ASN A 616 26.39 3.12 -1.99
CA ASN A 616 26.76 4.39 -2.63
C ASN A 616 27.80 5.16 -1.79
N PHE A 617 28.63 5.97 -2.44
CA PHE A 617 29.70 6.76 -1.82
C PHE A 617 29.75 8.18 -2.37
N ALA A 618 29.88 9.17 -1.50
CA ALA A 618 30.01 10.59 -1.90
C ALA A 618 31.28 10.89 -2.72
N ARG A 619 32.33 10.04 -2.65
CA ARG A 619 33.60 10.20 -3.39
C ARG A 619 34.21 8.84 -3.75
N LYS A 620 34.91 8.77 -4.89
CA LYS A 620 35.58 7.56 -5.41
C LYS A 620 36.65 6.98 -4.46
N SER A 621 37.25 7.82 -3.62
CA SER A 621 38.17 7.38 -2.55
C SER A 621 37.46 6.59 -1.45
N GLY A 622 36.23 6.95 -1.09
CA GLY A 622 35.39 6.22 -0.14
C GLY A 622 35.05 4.82 -0.65
N LEU A 623 34.62 4.74 -1.91
CA LEU A 623 34.41 3.48 -2.63
C LEU A 623 35.67 2.60 -2.64
N THR A 624 36.82 3.17 -3.02
CA THR A 624 38.08 2.43 -3.11
C THR A 624 38.51 1.87 -1.75
N ARG A 625 38.40 2.66 -0.66
CA ARG A 625 38.68 2.19 0.70
C ARG A 625 37.77 1.04 1.10
N HIS A 626 36.46 1.20 0.91
CA HIS A 626 35.46 0.19 1.25
C HIS A 626 35.69 -1.14 0.52
N VAL A 627 35.98 -1.12 -0.80
CA VAL A 627 36.27 -2.37 -1.54
C VAL A 627 37.58 -3.00 -1.06
N THR A 628 38.54 -2.21 -0.58
CA THR A 628 39.82 -2.73 -0.06
C THR A 628 39.71 -3.29 1.37
N SER A 629 38.77 -2.81 2.19
CA SER A 629 38.56 -3.29 3.56
C SER A 629 37.51 -4.40 3.67
N GLU A 630 36.33 -4.22 3.08
CA GLU A 630 35.18 -5.11 3.29
C GLU A 630 35.10 -6.28 2.30
N HIS A 631 35.74 -6.16 1.13
CA HIS A 631 35.61 -7.12 0.02
C HIS A 631 36.93 -7.80 -0.33
N ARG A 632 37.94 -7.74 0.56
CA ARG A 632 39.29 -8.23 0.27
C ARG A 632 39.32 -9.74 -0.06
N GLU A 633 38.55 -10.52 0.69
CA GLU A 633 38.47 -11.98 0.57
C GLU A 633 37.73 -12.41 -0.71
N ASP A 634 36.79 -11.60 -1.20
CA ASP A 634 36.06 -11.84 -2.46
C ASP A 634 37.00 -11.89 -3.69
N PHE A 635 38.22 -11.33 -3.58
CA PHE A 635 39.20 -11.28 -4.66
C PHE A 635 40.25 -12.41 -4.62
N GLU A 636 40.21 -13.33 -3.66
CA GLU A 636 41.23 -14.39 -3.53
C GLU A 636 41.15 -15.46 -4.64
N LYS A 637 39.99 -15.60 -5.29
CA LYS A 637 39.75 -16.55 -6.39
C LYS A 637 39.03 -15.84 -7.54
N PRO A 638 39.13 -16.34 -8.79
CA PRO A 638 38.35 -15.80 -9.89
C PRO A 638 36.84 -15.96 -9.65
N PHE A 639 36.06 -14.94 -10.01
CA PHE A 639 34.60 -14.94 -9.84
C PHE A 639 33.91 -14.21 -10.99
N TYR A 640 32.63 -14.54 -11.23
CA TYR A 640 31.84 -13.88 -12.27
C TYR A 640 31.35 -12.51 -11.80
N CYS A 641 31.50 -11.48 -12.63
CA CYS A 641 30.93 -10.18 -12.31
C CYS A 641 29.39 -10.23 -12.41
N ARG A 642 28.73 -10.02 -11.27
CA ARG A 642 27.26 -10.04 -11.18
C ARG A 642 26.60 -8.97 -12.04
N GLU A 643 27.18 -7.77 -12.16
CA GLU A 643 26.62 -6.71 -13.01
C GLU A 643 26.76 -7.01 -14.51
N CYS A 644 27.81 -7.70 -14.94
CA CYS A 644 27.88 -8.26 -16.30
C CYS A 644 26.86 -9.40 -16.50
N GLU A 645 26.69 -10.29 -15.51
CA GLU A 645 25.69 -11.36 -15.59
C GLU A 645 24.25 -10.79 -15.65
N PHE A 646 23.97 -9.70 -14.92
CA PHE A 646 22.74 -8.90 -15.03
C PHE A 646 22.61 -8.10 -16.34
N SER A 647 23.67 -8.00 -17.15
CA SER A 647 23.64 -7.47 -18.52
C SER A 647 23.79 -8.57 -19.59
N GLY A 648 23.59 -9.85 -19.23
CA GLY A 648 23.62 -10.99 -20.14
C GLY A 648 25.03 -11.46 -20.56
N GLN A 649 26.09 -10.91 -19.98
CA GLN A 649 27.48 -11.27 -20.30
C GLN A 649 28.13 -12.04 -19.14
N LYS A 650 28.54 -13.30 -19.35
CA LYS A 650 29.28 -14.07 -18.33
C LYS A 650 30.78 -13.75 -18.36
N GLN A 651 31.15 -12.61 -17.78
CA GLN A 651 32.56 -12.21 -17.64
C GLN A 651 33.17 -12.80 -16.36
N LEU A 652 34.13 -13.71 -16.52
CA LEU A 652 34.95 -14.23 -15.42
C LEU A 652 36.08 -13.24 -15.12
N VAL A 653 36.06 -12.65 -13.93
CA VAL A 653 37.12 -11.76 -13.45
C VAL A 653 38.20 -12.59 -12.79
N ALA A 654 39.46 -12.42 -13.21
CA ALA A 654 40.61 -13.06 -12.58
C ALA A 654 40.76 -12.61 -11.12
N ALA A 655 41.44 -13.42 -10.29
CA ALA A 655 41.70 -13.09 -8.90
C ALA A 655 42.49 -11.76 -8.75
N GLY A 656 42.18 -11.00 -7.71
CA GLY A 656 42.87 -9.76 -7.35
C GLY A 656 42.11 -8.46 -7.66
N LEU A 657 42.18 -7.50 -6.73
CA LEU A 657 41.50 -6.20 -6.79
C LEU A 657 41.81 -5.38 -8.05
N SER A 658 42.99 -5.53 -8.65
CA SER A 658 43.36 -4.84 -9.90
C SER A 658 42.63 -5.41 -11.13
N ALA A 659 42.35 -6.72 -11.17
CA ALA A 659 41.57 -7.32 -12.24
C ALA A 659 40.11 -6.85 -12.16
N TRP A 660 39.55 -6.82 -10.95
CA TRP A 660 38.23 -6.23 -10.68
C TRP A 660 38.15 -4.75 -11.07
N SER A 661 39.14 -3.93 -10.66
CA SER A 661 39.23 -2.51 -11.06
C SER A 661 39.20 -2.32 -12.57
N ASN A 662 40.03 -3.07 -13.32
CA ASN A 662 40.10 -2.95 -14.77
C ASN A 662 38.78 -3.41 -15.43
N HIS A 663 38.23 -4.53 -14.98
CA HIS A 663 36.96 -5.06 -15.48
C HIS A 663 35.82 -4.05 -15.28
N VAL A 664 35.67 -3.49 -14.07
CA VAL A 664 34.63 -2.49 -13.79
C VAL A 664 34.84 -1.21 -14.59
N GLU A 665 36.08 -0.76 -14.80
CA GLU A 665 36.37 0.44 -15.60
C GLU A 665 36.01 0.24 -17.08
N GLN A 666 36.27 -0.97 -17.63
CA GLN A 666 35.96 -1.34 -19.02
C GLN A 666 34.47 -1.61 -19.27
N TYR A 667 33.80 -2.38 -18.42
CA TYR A 667 32.43 -2.87 -18.66
C TYR A 667 31.33 -2.08 -17.96
N HIS A 668 31.66 -1.33 -16.90
CA HIS A 668 30.66 -0.60 -16.08
C HIS A 668 31.02 0.88 -15.85
N GLY A 669 32.11 1.35 -16.48
CA GLY A 669 32.51 2.75 -16.48
C GLY A 669 33.35 3.19 -15.28
N ARG A 670 34.19 4.18 -15.55
CA ARG A 670 35.22 4.71 -14.65
C ARG A 670 34.72 5.26 -13.31
N LEU A 671 33.43 5.59 -13.20
CA LEU A 671 32.84 6.13 -11.96
C LEU A 671 32.73 5.07 -10.86
N HIS A 672 32.48 3.81 -11.21
CA HIS A 672 32.23 2.71 -10.27
C HIS A 672 33.43 1.78 -10.08
N ALA A 673 34.49 1.95 -10.88
CA ALA A 673 35.74 1.22 -10.70
C ALA A 673 36.48 1.68 -9.43
N PRO A 674 36.72 0.84 -8.40
CA PRO A 674 37.65 1.20 -7.33
C PRO A 674 39.02 1.48 -7.96
N SER A 675 39.78 2.42 -7.41
CA SER A 675 41.09 2.79 -7.98
C SER A 675 42.22 2.34 -7.05
N PRO A 676 42.56 1.04 -6.98
CA PRO A 676 43.71 0.58 -6.23
C PRO A 676 44.96 1.30 -6.76
N ALA A 677 45.77 1.85 -5.86
CA ALA A 677 46.94 2.61 -6.24
C ALA A 677 47.97 1.67 -6.89
N LYS A 678 48.09 1.73 -8.23
CA LYS A 678 49.22 1.13 -8.95
C LYS A 678 50.51 1.76 -8.41
N PRO A 679 51.41 1.00 -7.76
CA PRO A 679 52.59 1.57 -7.12
C PRO A 679 53.61 1.97 -8.19
N ALA A 680 53.86 3.28 -8.30
CA ALA A 680 54.86 3.87 -9.17
C ALA A 680 56.20 3.93 -8.40
N LEU A 681 57.20 3.22 -8.90
CA LEU A 681 58.55 3.16 -8.35
C LEU A 681 59.42 4.28 -8.94
N CYS A 682 60.00 5.10 -8.08
CA CYS A 682 61.02 6.06 -8.46
C CYS A 682 62.39 5.39 -8.60
N LEU A 683 62.97 5.30 -9.80
CA LEU A 683 64.32 4.71 -9.97
C LEU A 683 65.45 5.56 -9.38
N LEU A 684 65.21 6.85 -9.08
CA LEU A 684 66.22 7.74 -8.49
C LEU A 684 66.42 7.54 -6.99
N CYS A 685 65.36 7.17 -6.26
CA CYS A 685 65.42 6.95 -4.80
C CYS A 685 64.87 5.59 -4.33
N ASN A 686 64.46 4.74 -5.27
CA ASN A 686 63.89 3.41 -5.10
C ASN A 686 62.69 3.34 -4.14
N LYS A 687 61.88 4.41 -4.06
CA LYS A 687 60.65 4.51 -3.26
C LYS A 687 59.42 4.36 -4.14
N THR A 688 58.41 3.66 -3.62
CA THR A 688 57.10 3.47 -4.27
C THR A 688 56.07 4.49 -3.77
N PHE A 689 55.28 5.03 -4.70
CA PHE A 689 54.22 6.00 -4.43
C PHE A 689 52.95 5.62 -5.20
N SER A 690 51.81 6.23 -4.88
CA SER A 690 50.67 6.23 -5.81
C SER A 690 51.01 7.07 -7.05
N ALA A 691 50.41 6.79 -8.22
CA ALA A 691 50.70 7.51 -9.45
C ALA A 691 50.65 9.05 -9.32
N GLY A 692 49.63 9.60 -8.64
CA GLY A 692 49.54 11.03 -8.37
C GLY A 692 50.51 11.54 -7.28
N GLY A 693 50.86 10.68 -6.31
CA GLY A 693 51.89 11.00 -5.31
C GLY A 693 53.30 11.04 -5.90
N PHE A 694 53.58 10.20 -6.90
CA PHE A 694 54.86 10.15 -7.59
C PHE A 694 55.16 11.48 -8.30
N SER A 695 54.23 12.05 -9.06
CA SER A 695 54.45 13.33 -9.77
C SER A 695 54.79 14.47 -8.81
N LEU A 696 54.16 14.51 -7.62
CA LEU A 696 54.47 15.48 -6.58
C LEU A 696 55.85 15.23 -5.94
N HIS A 697 56.20 13.96 -5.70
CA HIS A 697 57.52 13.57 -5.20
C HIS A 697 58.63 13.89 -6.20
N LEU A 698 58.50 13.53 -7.48
CA LEU A 698 59.49 13.82 -8.52
C LEU A 698 59.77 15.32 -8.60
N LYS A 699 58.71 16.15 -8.64
CA LYS A 699 58.82 17.61 -8.66
C LYS A 699 59.52 18.16 -7.41
N ARG A 700 59.13 17.74 -6.20
CA ARG A 700 59.67 18.28 -4.94
C ARG A 700 61.05 17.74 -4.55
N SER A 701 61.29 16.45 -4.78
CA SER A 701 62.46 15.73 -4.27
C SER A 701 63.58 15.58 -5.30
N HIS A 702 63.30 15.71 -6.60
CA HIS A 702 64.32 15.55 -7.64
C HIS A 702 64.43 16.77 -8.55
N THR A 703 63.32 17.30 -9.08
CA THR A 703 63.35 18.51 -9.93
C THR A 703 63.72 19.77 -9.14
N GLN A 704 63.06 20.03 -8.01
CA GLN A 704 63.35 21.22 -7.18
C GLN A 704 64.70 21.12 -6.46
N LEU A 705 65.17 19.92 -6.08
CA LEU A 705 66.52 19.70 -5.54
C LEU A 705 67.61 19.65 -6.61
N GLY A 706 67.27 19.88 -7.89
CA GLY A 706 68.26 20.14 -8.94
C GLY A 706 68.90 18.92 -9.59
N HIS A 707 68.40 17.70 -9.38
CA HIS A 707 68.96 16.48 -9.98
C HIS A 707 69.04 16.53 -11.52
N PHE A 708 68.12 17.26 -12.17
CA PHE A 708 68.08 17.43 -13.62
C PHE A 708 68.74 18.74 -14.11
N LYS A 709 69.58 19.39 -13.28
CA LYS A 709 70.37 20.59 -13.68
C LYS A 709 71.79 20.25 -14.15
N THR A 710 72.27 19.05 -13.82
CA THR A 710 73.56 18.50 -14.25
C THR A 710 73.30 17.13 -14.84
N SER A 711 74.01 16.77 -15.92
CA SER A 711 73.85 15.44 -16.50
C SER A 711 74.25 14.35 -15.51
N PHE A 712 73.43 13.30 -15.42
CA PHE A 712 73.69 12.18 -14.53
C PHE A 712 73.34 10.84 -15.20
N PRO A 713 74.06 9.75 -14.86
CA PRO A 713 73.83 8.43 -15.44
C PRO A 713 72.60 7.76 -14.81
N CYS A 714 71.80 7.05 -15.61
CA CYS A 714 70.65 6.32 -15.09
C CYS A 714 71.09 5.25 -14.06
N PRO A 715 70.58 5.28 -12.81
CA PRO A 715 71.00 4.36 -11.76
C PRO A 715 70.74 2.88 -12.03
N GLU A 716 69.79 2.54 -12.92
CA GLU A 716 69.44 1.15 -13.25
C GLU A 716 70.24 0.64 -14.46
N CYS A 717 70.32 1.39 -15.57
CA CYS A 717 71.23 1.06 -16.68
C CYS A 717 72.67 0.87 -16.20
N ARG A 718 73.18 1.76 -15.33
CA ARG A 718 74.52 1.65 -14.75
C ARG A 718 74.71 0.37 -13.94
N ARG A 719 73.67 -0.11 -13.24
CA ARG A 719 73.68 -1.41 -12.54
C ARG A 719 73.62 -2.60 -13.50
N SER A 720 73.05 -2.40 -14.68
CA SER A 720 73.02 -3.36 -15.80
C SER A 720 74.20 -3.21 -16.79
N GLY A 721 75.25 -2.45 -16.44
CA GLY A 721 76.48 -2.33 -17.25
C GLY A 721 76.44 -1.35 -18.43
N THR A 722 75.44 -0.47 -18.52
CA THR A 722 75.31 0.54 -19.60
C THR A 722 75.22 1.95 -19.02
N ASP A 723 76.02 2.91 -19.50
CA ASP A 723 76.09 4.25 -18.90
C ASP A 723 75.29 5.29 -19.68
N ASN A 724 73.96 5.17 -19.65
CA ASN A 724 73.04 6.11 -20.29
C ASN A 724 72.96 7.42 -19.48
N LEU A 725 73.54 8.49 -20.03
CA LEU A 725 73.56 9.84 -19.44
C LEU A 725 72.27 10.62 -19.76
N ILE A 726 71.68 11.18 -18.72
CA ILE A 726 70.40 11.89 -18.73
C ILE A 726 70.68 13.36 -18.42
N THR A 727 70.34 14.27 -19.34
CA THR A 727 70.68 15.69 -19.21
C THR A 727 69.57 16.55 -18.61
N ASN A 728 68.30 16.12 -18.73
CA ASN A 728 67.13 16.88 -18.30
C ASN A 728 65.94 15.96 -17.97
N LEU A 729 64.83 16.55 -17.48
CA LEU A 729 63.65 15.81 -17.02
C LEU A 729 62.89 15.11 -18.16
N ASP A 730 62.81 15.70 -19.34
CA ASP A 730 62.06 15.11 -20.46
C ASP A 730 62.82 13.91 -21.04
N GLN A 731 64.16 14.00 -21.14
CA GLN A 731 65.02 12.86 -21.42
C GLN A 731 64.91 11.76 -20.35
N TRP A 732 64.76 12.10 -19.06
CA TRP A 732 64.53 11.10 -18.02
C TRP A 732 63.20 10.35 -18.22
N ILE A 733 62.13 11.07 -18.52
CA ILE A 733 60.81 10.49 -18.76
C ILE A 733 60.83 9.55 -19.97
N LEU A 734 61.37 10.01 -21.09
CA LEU A 734 61.51 9.20 -22.31
C LEU A 734 62.43 7.99 -22.09
N HIS A 735 63.58 8.16 -21.45
CA HIS A 735 64.49 7.04 -21.16
C HIS A 735 63.85 5.98 -20.27
N VAL A 736 63.12 6.37 -19.21
CA VAL A 736 62.41 5.43 -18.35
C VAL A 736 61.27 4.73 -19.10
N GLN A 737 60.59 5.43 -20.01
CA GLN A 737 59.57 4.85 -20.88
C GLN A 737 60.15 3.82 -21.86
N ASP A 738 61.20 4.19 -22.59
CA ASP A 738 61.73 3.42 -23.73
C ASP A 738 62.75 2.33 -23.32
N THR A 739 63.41 2.49 -22.17
CA THR A 739 64.50 1.59 -21.70
C THR A 739 64.12 0.75 -20.47
N HIS A 740 63.05 1.11 -19.76
CA HIS A 740 62.66 0.49 -18.47
C HIS A 740 61.16 0.19 -18.35
N ASP A 741 60.45 0.03 -19.49
CA ASP A 741 59.00 -0.23 -19.58
C ASP A 741 58.11 0.76 -18.80
N GLY A 742 58.62 1.96 -18.52
CA GLY A 742 58.03 2.97 -17.64
C GLY A 742 57.09 3.97 -18.33
N GLY A 743 56.14 3.50 -19.13
CA GLY A 743 55.23 4.38 -19.90
C GLY A 743 53.97 4.86 -19.19
N ALA A 744 53.48 4.14 -18.17
CA ALA A 744 52.16 4.40 -17.57
C ALA A 744 52.14 5.55 -16.52
N VAL A 745 53.30 5.94 -15.99
CA VAL A 745 53.49 7.12 -15.13
C VAL A 745 54.80 7.78 -15.54
N PRO A 746 54.79 9.02 -16.08
CA PRO A 746 55.98 9.66 -16.66
C PRO A 746 57.18 9.66 -15.71
N GLY A 747 58.24 8.92 -16.05
CA GLY A 747 59.48 8.84 -15.27
C GLY A 747 59.47 7.84 -14.10
N ALA A 748 58.52 6.89 -14.05
CA ALA A 748 58.44 5.81 -13.07
C ALA A 748 58.06 4.46 -13.70
N ILE A 749 58.52 3.36 -13.08
CA ILE A 749 58.04 2.00 -13.40
C ILE A 749 56.79 1.70 -12.56
N VAL A 750 55.75 1.11 -13.18
CA VAL A 750 54.58 0.61 -12.44
C VAL A 750 54.81 -0.85 -12.04
N VAL A 751 54.88 -1.11 -10.74
CA VAL A 751 55.18 -2.46 -10.22
C VAL A 751 53.87 -3.27 -10.04
N SER A 752 53.87 -4.52 -10.49
CA SER A 752 52.75 -5.44 -10.31
C SER A 752 52.76 -6.08 -8.90
N ALA A 753 51.61 -6.59 -8.44
CA ALA A 753 51.47 -7.11 -7.08
C ALA A 753 52.22 -8.45 -6.83
N THR A 754 52.73 -9.10 -7.87
CA THR A 754 53.39 -10.42 -7.78
C THR A 754 54.88 -10.38 -7.41
N ASP A 755 55.55 -9.22 -7.52
CA ASP A 755 57.00 -9.11 -7.30
C ASP A 755 57.41 -8.77 -5.86
N GLN A 756 56.46 -8.76 -4.91
CA GLN A 756 56.73 -8.49 -3.49
C GLN A 756 57.26 -9.72 -2.73
N LYS A 757 58.43 -10.23 -3.13
CA LYS A 757 59.29 -11.07 -2.26
C LYS A 757 60.57 -10.31 -1.90
N PRO A 758 60.88 -10.11 -0.60
CA PRO A 758 62.05 -9.34 -0.19
C PRO A 758 63.34 -10.13 -0.44
N ARG A 759 64.04 -9.82 -1.54
CA ARG A 759 65.43 -10.26 -1.76
C ARG A 759 66.34 -9.57 -0.72
N LYS A 760 66.65 -10.28 0.37
CA LYS A 760 67.67 -9.87 1.36
C LYS A 760 68.99 -9.62 0.64
N ARG A 761 69.42 -8.36 0.53
CA ARG A 761 70.82 -8.03 0.22
C ARG A 761 71.68 -8.35 1.45
N LYS A 762 72.79 -9.09 1.25
CA LYS A 762 73.92 -9.07 2.18
C LYS A 762 74.48 -7.65 2.25
N ARG A 763 74.99 -7.26 3.42
CA ARG A 763 75.58 -5.95 3.70
C ARG A 763 77.10 -6.06 3.61
N GLY A 764 77.72 -5.07 2.97
CA GLY A 764 79.12 -5.03 2.54
C GLY A 764 79.14 -4.39 1.14
N GLU A 765 79.84 -3.30 0.87
CA GLU A 765 80.86 -2.57 1.66
C GLU A 765 80.67 -1.03 1.52
N LEU A 766 81.43 -0.28 2.33
CA LEU A 766 81.90 1.12 2.17
C LEU A 766 80.90 2.19 1.65
N ASP A 767 80.43 3.11 2.48
CA ASP A 767 81.10 4.36 2.92
C ASP A 767 81.42 5.38 1.82
N GLN A 768 80.68 6.50 1.82
CA GLN A 768 81.18 7.86 2.13
C GLN A 768 80.14 8.94 1.75
N TYR A 769 79.45 9.54 2.73
CA TYR A 769 79.56 10.97 3.04
C TYR A 769 78.77 11.35 4.31
N ARG A 770 79.47 11.98 5.28
CA ARG A 770 79.05 12.82 6.43
C ARG A 770 77.53 12.90 6.77
N GLN A 771 77.08 12.56 7.98
CA GLN A 771 77.28 13.26 9.29
C GLN A 771 77.00 14.78 9.23
N THR A 772 76.28 15.45 10.15
CA THR A 772 76.29 15.32 11.62
C THR A 772 74.98 15.83 12.29
N LYS A 773 74.55 15.14 13.39
CA LYS A 773 74.13 15.67 14.73
C LYS A 773 72.95 16.70 14.84
N THR A 774 72.10 16.75 15.88
CA THR A 774 72.01 16.00 17.17
C THR A 774 70.64 16.11 17.87
N LYS A 775 70.28 15.05 18.62
CA LYS A 775 69.60 14.97 19.95
C LYS A 775 68.50 15.97 20.38
N GLN A 776 67.34 15.44 20.78
CA GLN A 776 66.89 15.10 22.17
C GLN A 776 65.64 14.18 22.03
N VAL A 777 65.42 13.01 22.65
CA VAL A 777 65.81 12.32 23.92
C VAL A 777 64.82 12.55 25.09
N CYS A 778 64.56 11.47 25.83
CA CYS A 778 63.61 11.24 26.94
C CYS A 778 62.12 11.04 26.54
N GLY A 779 61.39 10.05 27.08
CA GLY A 779 61.81 8.94 27.95
C GLY A 779 60.65 8.00 28.34
N GLU A 780 60.96 6.69 28.37
CA GLU A 780 60.56 5.64 29.34
C GLU A 780 59.06 5.48 29.76
N ALA A 781 58.37 4.36 29.46
CA ALA A 781 58.50 2.95 29.96
C ALA A 781 57.78 2.75 31.32
N ILE A 782 56.74 1.89 31.45
CA ILE A 782 56.72 0.52 32.04
C ILE A 782 55.25 0.19 32.40
N VAL A 783 54.70 -1.04 32.50
CA VAL A 783 54.85 -2.37 31.81
C VAL A 783 53.78 -3.34 32.41
N LYS A 784 53.38 -4.46 31.74
CA LYS A 784 52.54 -5.61 32.27
C LYS A 784 51.05 -5.36 32.59
N ASP A 785 50.13 -6.34 32.66
CA ASP A 785 50.02 -7.73 32.12
C ASP A 785 48.54 -8.22 32.16
N GLU A 786 48.26 -9.39 31.56
CA GLU A 786 47.20 -10.39 31.86
C GLU A 786 45.67 -10.08 31.92
N ARG A 787 44.92 -10.88 31.12
CA ARG A 787 43.65 -11.62 31.38
C ARG A 787 42.39 -10.91 31.92
N GLY A 788 41.26 -11.13 31.23
CA GLY A 788 39.91 -10.96 31.78
C GLY A 788 38.79 -11.27 30.78
N GLU A 789 38.09 -12.39 30.97
CA GLU A 789 36.82 -12.69 30.27
C GLU A 789 35.70 -11.79 30.83
N GLY A 790 34.78 -11.27 29.99
CA GLY A 790 33.85 -10.24 30.46
C GLY A 790 32.73 -9.81 29.50
N ASN A 791 31.84 -10.74 29.15
CA ASN A 791 30.40 -10.51 28.96
C ASN A 791 29.94 -9.26 28.13
N CYS A 792 29.76 -9.43 26.81
CA CYS A 792 29.15 -8.41 25.95
C CYS A 792 27.62 -8.36 26.06
N GLY A 793 27.11 -7.73 27.12
CA GLY A 793 25.70 -7.33 27.21
C GLY A 793 25.41 -6.13 26.30
N ILE A 794 25.16 -6.37 25.00
CA ILE A 794 24.59 -5.36 24.10
C ILE A 794 23.09 -5.65 23.98
N THR A 795 22.30 -4.80 24.63
CA THR A 795 20.84 -4.80 24.56
C THR A 795 20.35 -4.68 23.13
N SER A 796 19.29 -5.42 22.81
CA SER A 796 18.51 -5.32 21.58
C SER A 796 18.29 -3.86 21.16
N GLY A 797 18.89 -3.45 20.05
CA GLY A 797 18.56 -2.18 19.42
C GLY A 797 17.15 -2.24 18.83
N ASP A 798 16.26 -1.38 19.31
CA ASP A 798 14.91 -1.27 18.80
C ASP A 798 14.92 -0.98 17.29
N PHE A 799 14.28 -1.85 16.50
CA PHE A 799 13.95 -1.55 15.11
C PHE A 799 12.82 -0.51 15.06
N HIS A 800 13.18 0.74 15.29
CA HIS A 800 12.41 1.93 14.95
C HIS A 800 13.06 2.62 13.75
N ASP A 801 12.99 1.97 12.58
CA ASP A 801 13.38 2.61 11.32
C ASP A 801 12.26 3.54 10.85
N GLY A 802 12.35 4.80 11.31
CA GLY A 802 11.41 5.84 10.98
C GLY A 802 11.55 6.32 9.54
N ILE A 803 10.53 6.06 8.71
CA ILE A 803 10.30 6.77 7.44
C ILE A 803 8.90 7.41 7.48
N GLU A 804 8.69 8.29 8.46
CA GLU A 804 7.67 9.34 8.40
C GLU A 804 8.29 10.61 7.81
N PHE A 805 8.45 10.66 6.48
CA PHE A 805 8.81 11.90 5.79
C PHE A 805 8.07 12.07 4.45
N TRP A 806 6.74 11.96 4.53
CA TRP A 806 5.80 12.72 3.71
C TRP A 806 4.68 13.19 4.63
N ASP A 807 4.21 14.41 4.40
CA ASP A 807 3.51 15.23 5.39
C ASP A 807 2.33 14.58 6.12
N LYS A 808 2.45 14.54 7.46
CA LYS A 808 1.28 14.53 8.35
C LYS A 808 0.39 15.78 8.17
N ASP A 809 0.89 16.83 7.53
CA ASP A 809 0.14 18.04 7.16
C ASP A 809 -0.79 17.86 5.93
N GLU A 810 -0.61 16.86 5.05
CA GLU A 810 -1.70 16.44 4.12
C GLU A 810 -2.71 15.51 4.82
N GLN A 811 -2.38 15.04 6.02
CA GLN A 811 -3.19 14.12 6.83
C GLN A 811 -3.91 14.81 8.01
N ALA A 812 -3.68 16.12 8.18
CA ALA A 812 -4.45 17.00 9.03
C ALA A 812 -5.62 17.65 8.26
N ASP A 813 -6.70 17.94 8.97
CA ASP A 813 -7.80 18.84 8.61
C ASP A 813 -8.75 18.57 7.43
N TRP A 814 -8.60 17.50 6.64
CA TRP A 814 -9.61 17.13 5.61
C TRP A 814 -11.01 16.74 6.16
N ASP A 815 -11.17 16.59 7.48
CA ASP A 815 -12.42 16.26 8.18
C ASP A 815 -12.62 17.10 9.47
N ARG A 816 -11.70 18.02 9.83
CA ARG A 816 -11.67 18.65 11.18
C ARG A 816 -11.30 20.13 11.31
N SER A 817 -10.94 20.84 10.23
CA SER A 817 -10.86 22.30 10.31
C SER A 817 -11.37 23.00 9.04
N SER A 818 -12.67 23.33 9.07
CA SER A 818 -13.36 24.47 8.43
C SER A 818 -14.77 24.16 7.90
N SER A 819 -15.21 22.90 7.94
CA SER A 819 -16.64 22.55 7.94
C SER A 819 -16.93 21.65 9.14
N THR A 820 -17.89 22.06 9.98
CA THR A 820 -18.43 21.29 11.10
C THR A 820 -19.67 20.53 10.66
N ASP A 821 -19.53 19.68 9.64
CA ASP A 821 -20.59 18.74 9.25
C ASP A 821 -20.69 17.63 10.31
N SER A 822 -21.55 17.86 11.31
CA SER A 822 -21.84 16.92 12.40
C SER A 822 -22.58 15.67 11.92
N HIS A 823 -23.26 15.72 10.77
CA HIS A 823 -24.18 14.68 10.28
C HIS A 823 -23.63 13.90 9.06
N ALA A 824 -22.43 14.24 8.59
CA ALA A 824 -21.74 13.71 7.40
C ALA A 824 -21.78 12.19 7.21
N ASN A 825 -21.94 11.45 8.32
CA ASN A 825 -21.85 9.99 8.41
C ASN A 825 -23.22 9.31 8.63
N GLU A 826 -24.34 10.03 8.63
CA GLU A 826 -25.64 9.51 9.05
C GLU A 826 -26.49 8.93 7.93
N GLU A 827 -26.44 9.50 6.71
CA GLU A 827 -27.10 8.93 5.51
C GLU A 827 -26.44 7.64 4.98
N PHE A 828 -25.71 6.95 5.84
CA PHE A 828 -24.88 5.79 5.54
C PHE A 828 -25.67 4.68 4.81
N TRP A 829 -26.88 4.35 5.29
CA TRP A 829 -27.75 3.30 4.75
C TRP A 829 -28.57 3.72 3.52
N VAL A 830 -28.80 5.03 3.40
CA VAL A 830 -29.63 5.67 2.38
C VAL A 830 -28.82 5.88 1.11
N THR A 831 -27.62 6.43 1.28
CA THR A 831 -26.63 6.58 0.23
C THR A 831 -25.91 5.27 -0.06
N GLY A 832 -25.86 4.31 0.88
CA GLY A 832 -25.20 3.02 0.70
C GLY A 832 -23.68 3.13 0.72
N ARG A 833 -23.11 3.85 1.69
CA ARG A 833 -21.66 3.77 1.95
C ARG A 833 -21.36 2.36 2.49
N ASP A 834 -20.19 1.81 2.20
CA ASP A 834 -19.81 0.47 2.65
C ASP A 834 -19.62 0.42 4.18
N GLU A 835 -20.11 -0.66 4.81
CA GLU A 835 -20.03 -0.90 6.26
C GLU A 835 -18.63 -1.25 6.78
N ASP A 836 -17.64 -1.21 5.89
CA ASP A 836 -16.31 -1.77 6.10
C ASP A 836 -15.38 -0.78 6.85
N TYR A 837 -15.93 -0.10 7.88
CA TYR A 837 -15.26 0.88 8.76
C TYR A 837 -15.86 0.92 10.17
#